data_AF-A0A843U9B7-F1
#
_entry.id   AF-A0A843U9B7-F1
#
_cell.length_a   1.000
_cell.length_b   1.000
_cell.length_c   1.000
_cell.angle_alpha   90.00
_cell.angle_beta   90.00
_cell.angle_gamma   90.00
#
_symmetry.space_group_name_H-M   'P 1'
#
loop_
_entity.id
_entity.type
_entity.pdbx_description
1 polymer ?
#
loop_
_entity_poly.entity_id
_entity_poly.type
_entity_poly.pdbx_seq_one_letter_code
_entity_poly.pdbx_strand_id
1 'polypeptide(L)'
;MGFSDKSTDMGTNSMAFKVAELLKDVQLDQSAIKILHQAVSSTMDVIRRMPESKVGADAAPGFVRDLGVPFEKAAFVFKAPESIVVAGSHSIRAIAKPDVHVDLLVRIPKECFHEKDYLNHRYHAKRCLYLRVIEEHLKFSPIVRRMEWSTFQNEARKPVLLVFPDVELPEHSEFFIRIIPAATSVFNVSRLSLSRNNVRALNEEGNTRATPRYNCSILEDMFLEENAEFIQKTFHDWRSLEEALILLKVWARNRSSIYTHDCLNGFLISVILSYIAAGNGGNYINKTMDALQVFRISLKFIATSASWTKGLLFEVPRQHELSKEEMVQYLQLFDVVIYDVSGFANLAFRMTKSAFLELQDEAALTLDCMNQCRDGGFEEIFMTKVDFPVKFDLFMRLNMKGNQKVNTSDYCLDDERWRMCEKELHSLLERALNDRVNLVRVTWRCTPSKWDVKYGFLDFGHEPVHVGILFSSFEKSSRIIDIGPNAENKVEAATFRAFWGEKAELRRQWERHLVMKRITQYVLSKHFLLSNDNMLQVVDQLDFSLLHGSHDPISLSGSLMKAFEVLSKNLRSLDGLPLKISSVQPLDPAFRYTSVFPPEPHPLAEKKAVNKQLLKFTTATTCVQPLDVMIQLESSGLWPLDEVAIEKTKTAWLIEIAKRLQDHLEIFCTASEDVVDILFSGYAFRLRILHEKGLRLLTNQADNGVIKGVSASDRELFLRGQHSSMINGLQGCYPLYGPVVRLAKRWVASHLFSSFLAEEAVELLVAYLFLKPFPFCAPCSRVSGFLRFLRLLANYDWSFSPLVVDINNDLTLEDKKQINDKFILSRKSYEGKADDVEPAMFLATSYDKMSESWTKFSPKTLKPMQLKFQGGKY
;
A
#
# COMPACT_ATOMS: atom_id res chain seq x y z
N MET A 1 -26.93 22.63 -20.93
CA MET A 1 -25.92 23.51 -20.33
C MET A 1 -26.54 24.11 -19.07
N GLY A 2 -25.87 23.91 -17.93
CA GLY A 2 -26.26 24.51 -16.64
C GLY A 2 -27.14 23.63 -15.75
N PHE A 3 -26.60 22.54 -15.21
CA PHE A 3 -26.99 21.94 -13.91
C PHE A 3 -25.85 21.03 -13.42
N SER A 4 -24.80 21.63 -12.86
CA SER A 4 -23.86 21.00 -11.93
C SER A 4 -23.48 22.04 -10.86
N ASP A 5 -22.99 21.60 -9.70
CA ASP A 5 -22.53 22.42 -8.56
C ASP A 5 -23.54 22.84 -7.50
N LYS A 6 -24.23 21.86 -6.89
CA LYS A 6 -24.67 21.99 -5.49
C LYS A 6 -24.25 20.83 -4.57
N SER A 7 -23.90 19.65 -5.11
CA SER A 7 -23.45 18.51 -4.31
C SER A 7 -21.96 18.53 -4.00
N THR A 8 -21.15 19.16 -4.87
CA THR A 8 -19.71 19.37 -4.68
C THR A 8 -19.42 20.28 -3.48
N ASP A 9 -20.28 21.28 -3.23
CA ASP A 9 -20.05 22.37 -2.27
C ASP A 9 -20.21 21.97 -0.78
N MET A 10 -21.03 20.96 -0.48
CA MET A 10 -21.20 20.44 0.88
C MET A 10 -20.05 19.52 1.32
N GLY A 11 -19.47 18.76 0.38
CA GLY A 11 -18.34 17.86 0.65
C GLY A 11 -17.01 18.62 0.81
N THR A 12 -16.81 19.69 0.04
CA THR A 12 -15.63 20.58 0.18
C THR A 12 -15.59 21.28 1.53
N ASN A 13 -16.73 21.73 2.08
CA ASN A 13 -16.79 22.38 3.39
C ASN A 13 -16.46 21.43 4.56
N SER A 14 -16.88 20.17 4.49
CA SER A 14 -16.53 19.12 5.47
C SER A 14 -15.03 18.80 5.45
N MET A 15 -14.46 18.59 4.26
CA MET A 15 -13.03 18.31 4.11
C MET A 15 -12.17 19.47 4.58
N ALA A 16 -12.53 20.71 4.25
CA ALA A 16 -11.81 21.90 4.68
C ALA A 16 -11.76 22.03 6.21
N PHE A 17 -12.86 21.72 6.91
CA PHE A 17 -12.90 21.73 8.36
C PHE A 17 -11.97 20.66 8.98
N LYS A 18 -12.03 19.41 8.50
CA LYS A 18 -11.15 18.33 8.99
C LYS A 18 -9.68 18.64 8.73
N VAL A 19 -9.36 19.23 7.57
CA VAL A 19 -8.01 19.68 7.24
C VAL A 19 -7.54 20.78 8.18
N ALA A 20 -8.41 21.73 8.54
CA ALA A 20 -8.07 22.79 9.49
C ALA A 20 -7.78 22.22 10.90
N GLU A 21 -8.56 21.25 11.37
CA GLU A 21 -8.28 20.55 12.65
C GLU A 21 -6.98 19.75 12.58
N LEU A 22 -6.77 18.98 11.50
CA LEU A 22 -5.50 18.26 11.29
C LEU A 22 -4.31 19.22 11.35
N LEU A 23 -4.37 20.36 10.66
CA LEU A 23 -3.28 21.34 10.65
C LEU A 23 -2.96 21.85 12.05
N LYS A 24 -3.95 22.02 12.95
CA LYS A 24 -3.70 22.37 14.36
C LYS A 24 -2.92 21.27 15.10
N ASP A 25 -3.24 20.00 14.82
CA ASP A 25 -2.61 18.85 15.47
C ASP A 25 -1.17 18.61 14.99
N VAL A 26 -0.89 18.78 13.69
CA VAL A 26 0.44 18.53 13.12
C VAL A 26 1.38 19.73 13.15
N GLN A 27 0.88 20.96 13.28
CA GLN A 27 1.72 22.15 13.40
C GLN A 27 2.37 22.25 14.78
N LEU A 28 3.54 22.88 14.82
CA LEU A 28 4.15 23.26 16.08
C LEU A 28 3.49 24.51 16.65
N ASP A 29 3.28 24.49 17.96
CA ASP A 29 2.79 25.65 18.67
C ASP A 29 3.89 26.71 18.85
N GLN A 30 3.47 27.93 19.18
CA GLN A 30 4.40 29.06 19.35
C GLN A 30 5.40 28.84 20.50
N SER A 31 5.05 28.05 21.53
CA SER A 31 5.96 27.79 22.64
C SER A 31 7.07 26.81 22.25
N ALA A 32 6.75 25.72 21.53
CA ALA A 32 7.76 24.83 20.96
C ALA A 32 8.70 25.56 20.01
N ILE A 33 8.17 26.43 19.14
CA ILE A 33 8.99 27.22 18.21
C ILE A 33 10.03 28.06 18.98
N LYS A 34 9.63 28.75 20.07
CA LYS A 34 10.57 29.53 20.88
C LYS A 34 11.68 28.68 21.50
N ILE A 35 11.34 27.50 22.02
CA ILE A 35 12.30 26.54 22.58
C ILE A 35 13.30 26.09 21.50
N LEU A 36 12.80 25.74 20.31
CA LEU A 36 13.63 25.37 19.16
C LEU A 36 14.61 26.49 18.81
N HIS A 37 14.12 27.74 18.68
CA HIS A 37 14.97 28.89 18.38
C HIS A 37 16.08 29.10 19.42
N GLN A 38 15.77 28.95 20.72
CA GLN A 38 16.77 29.10 21.78
C GLN A 38 17.83 27.98 21.75
N ALA A 39 17.41 26.73 21.58
CA ALA A 39 18.31 25.59 21.46
C ALA A 39 19.23 25.70 20.23
N VAL A 40 18.65 26.13 19.10
CA VAL A 40 19.39 26.38 17.85
C VAL A 40 20.41 27.50 18.05
N SER A 41 20.01 28.65 18.59
CA SER A 41 20.93 29.77 18.85
C SER A 41 22.08 29.37 19.76
N SER A 42 21.79 28.65 20.84
CA SER A 42 22.81 28.17 21.80
C SER A 42 23.82 27.23 21.11
N THR A 43 23.32 26.33 20.26
CA THR A 43 24.17 25.41 19.49
C THR A 43 25.04 26.16 18.48
N MET A 44 24.48 27.13 17.77
CA MET A 44 25.22 27.97 16.82
C MET A 44 26.34 28.76 17.51
N ASP A 45 26.09 29.29 18.71
CA ASP A 45 27.07 30.08 19.46
C ASP A 45 28.26 29.24 19.92
N VAL A 46 28.05 27.97 20.29
CA VAL A 46 29.15 27.04 20.59
C VAL A 46 29.98 26.76 19.34
N ILE A 47 29.34 26.48 18.21
CA ILE A 47 30.04 26.15 16.96
C ILE A 47 30.86 27.35 16.42
N ARG A 48 30.34 28.58 16.56
CA ARG A 48 31.04 29.81 16.11
C ARG A 48 32.33 30.11 16.87
N ARG A 49 32.46 29.64 18.12
CA ARG A 49 33.59 29.96 19.01
C ARG A 49 34.70 28.90 19.01
N MET A 50 34.65 27.94 18.09
CA MET A 50 35.61 26.83 18.05
C MET A 50 37.01 27.31 17.61
N PRO A 51 38.08 26.90 18.30
CA PRO A 51 39.45 27.28 17.94
C PRO A 51 39.94 26.54 16.70
N GLU A 52 40.95 27.11 16.03
CA GLU A 52 41.65 26.41 14.95
C GLU A 52 42.40 25.18 15.49
N SER A 53 42.41 24.09 14.73
CA SER A 53 43.09 22.84 15.12
C SER A 53 43.56 22.05 13.91
N LYS A 54 44.61 21.24 14.06
CA LYS A 54 45.04 20.31 13.00
C LYS A 54 44.24 19.03 13.11
N VAL A 55 43.67 18.58 12.00
CA VAL A 55 42.83 17.38 11.95
C VAL A 55 43.44 16.39 10.96
N GLY A 56 43.68 15.16 11.42
CA GLY A 56 44.14 14.05 10.60
C GLY A 56 43.05 13.01 10.36
N ALA A 57 43.39 11.97 9.59
CA ALA A 57 42.50 10.84 9.31
C ALA A 57 42.18 10.00 10.57
N ASP A 58 42.99 10.11 11.62
CA ASP A 58 42.86 9.43 12.91
C ASP A 58 41.56 9.76 13.66
N ALA A 59 40.91 10.88 13.34
CA ALA A 59 39.62 11.22 13.94
C ALA A 59 38.44 10.37 13.42
N ALA A 60 38.56 9.76 12.23
CA ALA A 60 37.58 8.84 11.63
C ALA A 60 38.27 7.84 10.66
N PRO A 61 39.14 6.95 11.18
CA PRO A 61 40.05 6.16 10.34
C PRO A 61 39.32 5.16 9.44
N GLY A 62 38.23 4.54 9.93
CA GLY A 62 37.43 3.61 9.14
C GLY A 62 36.75 4.28 7.96
N PHE A 63 36.13 5.45 8.16
CA PHE A 63 35.47 6.19 7.08
C PHE A 63 36.46 6.65 5.99
N VAL A 64 37.62 7.19 6.38
CA VAL A 64 38.64 7.63 5.43
C VAL A 64 39.21 6.46 4.62
N ARG A 65 39.46 5.32 5.30
CA ARG A 65 39.91 4.08 4.66
C ARG A 65 38.88 3.56 3.66
N ASP A 66 37.62 3.47 4.04
CA ASP A 66 36.58 2.85 3.22
C ASP A 66 36.19 3.73 2.00
N LEU A 67 36.47 5.03 2.05
CA LEU A 67 36.42 5.93 0.88
C LEU A 67 37.65 5.82 -0.05
N GLY A 68 38.68 5.06 0.32
CA GLY A 68 39.91 4.93 -0.45
C GLY A 68 40.79 6.19 -0.46
N VAL A 69 40.64 7.07 0.55
CA VAL A 69 41.41 8.31 0.64
C VAL A 69 42.72 8.06 1.39
N PRO A 70 43.90 8.36 0.79
CA PRO A 70 45.17 8.29 1.52
C PRO A 70 45.17 9.23 2.74
N PHE A 71 45.61 8.75 3.90
CA PHE A 71 45.47 9.46 5.17
C PHE A 71 46.10 10.86 5.15
N GLU A 72 47.28 11.00 4.57
CA GLU A 72 47.97 12.29 4.36
C GLU A 72 47.15 13.30 3.54
N LYS A 73 46.28 12.82 2.64
CA LYS A 73 45.44 13.69 1.79
C LYS A 73 44.12 14.09 2.44
N ALA A 74 43.75 13.43 3.54
CA ALA A 74 42.57 13.78 4.33
C ALA A 74 42.87 14.88 5.37
N ALA A 75 44.14 15.10 5.72
CA ALA A 75 44.53 16.08 6.71
C ALA A 75 44.25 17.53 6.27
N PHE A 76 43.85 18.38 7.22
CA PHE A 76 43.63 19.81 7.02
C PHE A 76 43.72 20.58 8.35
N VAL A 77 43.70 21.91 8.26
CA VAL A 77 43.56 22.79 9.43
C VAL A 77 42.09 23.17 9.55
N PHE A 78 41.45 22.73 10.62
CA PHE A 78 40.10 23.14 10.97
C PHE A 78 40.08 24.62 11.31
N LYS A 79 39.06 25.31 10.81
CA LYS A 79 38.68 26.67 11.17
C LYS A 79 37.21 26.70 11.54
N ALA A 80 36.80 27.66 12.35
CA ALA A 80 35.38 27.88 12.65
C ALA A 80 34.59 28.11 11.34
N PRO A 81 33.31 27.72 11.27
CA PRO A 81 32.51 27.88 10.06
C PRO A 81 32.43 29.34 9.59
N GLU A 82 32.46 29.55 8.28
CA GLU A 82 32.34 30.88 7.68
C GLU A 82 30.93 31.47 7.89
N SER A 83 29.91 30.62 7.76
CA SER A 83 28.52 30.93 8.05
C SER A 83 27.81 29.74 8.68
N ILE A 84 26.76 30.02 9.45
CA ILE A 84 25.82 29.02 9.93
C ILE A 84 24.42 29.54 9.63
N VAL A 85 23.66 28.79 8.82
CA VAL A 85 22.33 29.19 8.32
C VAL A 85 21.30 28.15 8.74
N VAL A 86 20.15 28.62 9.23
CA VAL A 86 19.02 27.75 9.54
C VAL A 86 18.23 27.49 8.26
N ALA A 87 18.00 26.22 7.93
CA ALA A 87 17.36 25.81 6.68
C ALA A 87 16.25 24.77 6.93
N GLY A 88 15.79 24.15 5.84
CA GLY A 88 14.80 23.09 5.85
C GLY A 88 13.41 23.57 6.26
N SER A 89 12.62 22.68 6.85
CA SER A 89 11.21 22.95 7.18
C SER A 89 11.04 24.09 8.20
N HIS A 90 12.04 24.31 9.06
CA HIS A 90 12.00 25.34 10.08
C HIS A 90 12.02 26.75 9.49
N SER A 91 12.90 27.00 8.51
CA SER A 91 13.08 28.34 7.91
C SER A 91 11.84 28.85 7.16
N ILE A 92 10.93 27.95 6.78
CA ILE A 92 9.66 28.22 6.11
C ILE A 92 8.43 27.89 6.95
N ARG A 93 8.58 27.73 8.27
CA ARG A 93 7.48 27.45 9.24
C ARG A 93 6.62 26.22 8.89
N ALA A 94 7.20 25.24 8.20
CA ALA A 94 6.49 24.05 7.71
C ALA A 94 6.98 22.75 8.36
N ILE A 95 7.41 22.80 9.63
CA ILE A 95 7.67 21.60 10.42
C ILE A 95 6.33 20.92 10.70
N ALA A 96 6.27 19.61 10.48
CA ALA A 96 5.08 18.80 10.74
C ALA A 96 5.43 17.68 11.73
N LYS A 97 4.67 17.54 12.82
CA LYS A 97 4.79 16.42 13.78
C LYS A 97 4.58 15.06 13.06
N PRO A 98 5.08 13.93 13.60
CA PRO A 98 5.92 13.80 14.81
C PRO A 98 7.41 14.05 14.55
N ASP A 99 7.86 14.11 13.30
CA ASP A 99 9.27 14.33 12.97
C ASP A 99 9.64 15.82 13.04
N VAL A 100 10.11 16.20 14.23
CA VAL A 100 10.52 17.56 14.59
C VAL A 100 12.04 17.66 14.56
N HIS A 101 12.57 18.35 13.54
CA HIS A 101 13.99 18.65 13.45
C HIS A 101 14.27 20.00 12.80
N VAL A 102 15.45 20.55 13.09
CA VAL A 102 15.95 21.79 12.48
C VAL A 102 17.23 21.49 11.72
N ASP A 103 17.31 21.95 10.48
CA ASP A 103 18.51 21.83 9.66
C ASP A 103 19.42 23.04 9.86
N LEU A 104 20.66 22.78 10.27
CA LEU A 104 21.72 23.78 10.37
C LEU A 104 22.75 23.54 9.27
N LEU A 105 22.79 24.45 8.31
CA LEU A 105 23.82 24.48 7.27
C LEU A 105 25.07 25.13 7.84
N VAL A 106 26.18 24.41 7.83
CA VAL A 106 27.46 24.87 8.36
C VAL A 106 28.44 25.00 7.20
N ARG A 107 28.72 26.24 6.77
CA ARG A 107 29.64 26.48 5.65
C ARG A 107 31.08 26.25 6.10
N ILE A 108 31.70 25.22 5.52
CA ILE A 108 33.12 24.94 5.74
C ILE A 108 33.95 25.98 5.00
N PRO A 109 34.89 26.69 5.67
CA PRO A 109 35.74 27.68 5.02
C PRO A 109 36.58 27.07 3.90
N LYS A 110 36.74 27.81 2.79
CA LYS A 110 37.50 27.35 1.61
C LYS A 110 38.94 26.97 1.94
N GLU A 111 39.54 27.60 2.95
CA GLU A 111 40.89 27.35 3.44
C GLU A 111 41.09 25.93 4.00
N CYS A 112 40.01 25.25 4.38
CA CYS A 112 40.06 23.85 4.83
C CYS A 112 40.33 22.88 3.66
N PHE A 113 40.15 23.34 2.41
CA PHE A 113 40.26 22.53 1.21
C PHE A 113 41.43 22.96 0.33
N HIS A 114 42.05 21.97 -0.31
CA HIS A 114 42.95 22.17 -1.42
C HIS A 114 42.16 22.15 -2.74
N GLU A 115 42.59 22.88 -3.76
CA GLU A 115 41.88 23.04 -5.05
C GLU A 115 41.55 21.74 -5.79
N LYS A 116 42.20 20.63 -5.41
CA LYS A 116 42.05 19.29 -6.00
C LYS A 116 41.28 18.31 -5.10
N ASP A 117 40.69 18.78 -4.00
CA ASP A 117 39.96 17.92 -3.06
C ASP A 117 38.59 17.47 -3.59
N TYR A 118 38.13 18.03 -4.70
CA TYR A 118 37.02 17.48 -5.46
C TYR A 118 37.32 16.08 -6.06
N LEU A 119 38.58 15.63 -6.08
CA LEU A 119 38.98 14.32 -6.62
C LEU A 119 38.99 13.23 -5.55
N ASN A 120 38.56 12.03 -5.94
CA ASN A 120 38.71 10.78 -5.18
C ASN A 120 38.27 10.90 -3.72
N HIS A 121 37.04 11.39 -3.47
CA HIS A 121 36.41 11.45 -2.14
C HIS A 121 37.15 12.27 -1.06
N ARG A 122 38.18 13.06 -1.41
CA ARG A 122 38.90 13.88 -0.41
C ARG A 122 38.00 14.93 0.24
N TYR A 123 37.13 15.55 -0.56
CA TYR A 123 36.07 16.43 -0.06
C TYR A 123 35.19 15.71 0.97
N HIS A 124 34.65 14.53 0.64
CA HIS A 124 33.80 13.75 1.54
C HIS A 124 34.52 13.36 2.84
N ALA A 125 35.79 12.97 2.76
CA ALA A 125 36.62 12.67 3.93
C ALA A 125 36.79 13.92 4.82
N LYS A 126 37.22 15.05 4.25
CA LYS A 126 37.38 16.31 4.99
C LYS A 126 36.07 16.82 5.58
N ARG A 127 34.96 16.67 4.85
CA ARG A 127 33.59 16.96 5.31
C ARG A 127 33.22 16.16 6.55
N CYS A 128 33.49 14.85 6.58
CA CYS A 128 33.27 14.01 7.76
C CYS A 128 34.17 14.41 8.93
N LEU A 129 35.46 14.63 8.66
CA LEU A 129 36.43 15.02 9.69
C LEU A 129 36.10 16.40 10.31
N TYR A 130 35.57 17.33 9.52
CA TYR A 130 35.07 18.61 10.02
C TYR A 130 33.93 18.42 11.03
N LEU A 131 32.96 17.56 10.71
CA LEU A 131 31.88 17.20 11.64
C LEU A 131 32.39 16.50 12.90
N ARG A 132 33.48 15.72 12.81
CA ARG A 132 34.11 15.10 13.99
C ARG A 132 34.69 16.13 14.95
N VAL A 133 35.27 17.21 14.46
CA VAL A 133 35.72 18.31 15.33
C VAL A 133 34.54 18.97 16.03
N ILE A 134 33.44 19.19 15.30
CA ILE A 134 32.19 19.73 15.87
C ILE A 134 31.64 18.80 16.95
N GLU A 135 31.57 17.49 16.69
CA GLU A 135 31.11 16.50 17.66
C GLU A 135 31.96 16.52 18.93
N GLU A 136 33.30 16.49 18.82
CA GLU A 136 34.17 16.51 20.00
C GLU A 136 33.99 17.77 20.86
N HIS A 137 33.76 18.94 20.25
CA HIS A 137 33.51 20.18 21.00
C HIS A 137 32.11 20.21 21.64
N LEU A 138 31.08 19.77 20.90
CA LEU A 138 29.71 19.72 21.40
C LEU A 138 29.53 18.68 22.51
N LYS A 139 30.31 17.60 22.51
CA LYS A 139 30.25 16.52 23.50
C LYS A 139 30.45 17.00 24.95
N PHE A 140 31.24 18.05 25.13
CA PHE A 140 31.52 18.64 26.46
C PHE A 140 30.59 19.80 26.81
N SER A 141 29.65 20.15 25.93
CA SER A 141 28.71 21.25 26.16
C SER A 141 27.50 20.78 26.96
N PRO A 142 27.08 21.50 28.02
CA PRO A 142 25.92 21.11 28.83
C PRO A 142 24.59 21.26 28.08
N ILE A 143 24.57 21.92 26.92
CA ILE A 143 23.35 22.10 26.12
C ILE A 143 22.97 20.85 25.31
N VAL A 144 23.85 19.85 25.24
CA VAL A 144 23.68 18.65 24.42
C VAL A 144 23.53 17.44 25.33
N ARG A 145 22.40 16.74 25.20
CA ARG A 145 22.10 15.51 25.93
C ARG A 145 22.75 14.29 25.28
N ARG A 146 22.62 14.18 23.96
CA ARG A 146 23.25 13.12 23.16
C ARG A 146 23.48 13.55 21.71
N MET A 147 24.34 12.81 21.01
CA MET A 147 24.59 12.99 19.59
C MET A 147 24.59 11.63 18.90
N GLU A 148 24.12 11.61 17.65
CA GLU A 148 24.07 10.41 16.82
C GLU A 148 24.53 10.73 15.40
N TRP A 149 25.29 9.81 14.79
CA TRP A 149 25.65 9.91 13.38
C TRP A 149 24.54 9.34 12.50
N SER A 150 24.28 10.03 11.39
CA SER A 150 23.39 9.58 10.35
C SER A 150 23.94 9.99 8.98
N THR A 151 23.22 9.66 7.92
CA THR A 151 23.58 9.98 6.54
C THR A 151 22.59 10.99 5.96
N PHE A 152 23.08 11.97 5.21
CA PHE A 152 22.22 12.86 4.45
C PHE A 152 21.54 12.08 3.31
N GLN A 153 20.21 11.96 3.36
CA GLN A 153 19.42 11.26 2.34
C GLN A 153 19.89 9.83 2.04
N ASN A 154 20.28 9.06 3.08
CA ASN A 154 20.76 7.67 2.93
C ASN A 154 22.00 7.53 2.03
N GLU A 155 22.79 8.61 1.87
CA GLU A 155 24.09 8.58 1.18
C GLU A 155 25.23 8.44 2.20
N ALA A 156 25.89 7.28 2.20
CA ALA A 156 26.99 6.91 3.08
C ALA A 156 28.14 7.92 3.04
N ARG A 157 28.43 8.48 1.85
CA ARG A 157 29.49 9.48 1.64
C ARG A 157 29.23 10.81 2.35
N LYS A 158 27.97 11.10 2.74
CA LYS A 158 27.56 12.39 3.31
C LYS A 158 27.05 12.21 4.75
N PRO A 159 27.93 11.94 5.71
CA PRO A 159 27.53 11.85 7.12
C PRO A 159 26.98 13.19 7.62
N VAL A 160 26.03 13.14 8.55
CA VAL A 160 25.46 14.29 9.26
C VAL A 160 25.45 14.00 10.75
N LEU A 161 25.55 15.05 11.56
CA LEU A 161 25.51 14.93 13.00
C LEU A 161 24.12 15.33 13.49
N LEU A 162 23.44 14.43 14.20
CA LEU A 162 22.18 14.68 14.87
C LEU A 162 22.48 15.07 16.32
N VAL A 163 22.15 16.29 16.71
CA VAL A 163 22.37 16.82 18.06
C VAL A 163 21.03 16.87 18.77
N PHE A 164 20.92 16.16 19.88
CA PHE A 164 19.73 16.16 20.72
C PHE A 164 19.98 17.10 21.90
N PRO A 165 19.32 18.27 21.95
CA PRO A 165 19.52 19.23 23.03
C PRO A 165 19.06 18.68 24.38
N ASP A 166 19.63 19.22 25.46
CA ASP A 166 19.20 18.96 26.84
C ASP A 166 17.98 19.83 27.22
N VAL A 167 17.00 19.87 26.33
CA VAL A 167 15.71 20.56 26.49
C VAL A 167 14.65 19.71 25.80
N GLU A 168 13.47 19.63 26.39
CA GLU A 168 12.31 18.94 25.82
C GLU A 168 11.28 19.93 25.29
N LEU A 169 10.52 19.52 24.28
CA LEU A 169 9.36 20.27 23.81
C LEU A 169 8.17 20.04 24.75
N PRO A 170 7.14 20.92 24.70
CA PRO A 170 5.84 20.59 25.26
C PRO A 170 5.39 19.19 24.79
N GLU A 171 4.73 18.43 25.67
CA GLU A 171 4.32 17.03 25.42
C GLU A 171 5.46 15.98 25.50
N HIS A 172 6.63 16.32 26.07
CA HIS A 172 7.80 15.40 26.19
C HIS A 172 8.28 14.82 24.86
N SER A 173 8.05 15.55 23.76
CA SER A 173 8.51 15.14 22.44
C SER A 173 9.99 15.49 22.26
N GLU A 174 10.78 14.49 21.88
CA GLU A 174 12.19 14.69 21.53
C GLU A 174 12.30 15.33 20.14
N PHE A 175 13.27 16.23 19.97
CA PHE A 175 13.65 16.80 18.68
C PHE A 175 15.16 16.77 18.53
N PHE A 176 15.65 16.93 17.30
CA PHE A 176 17.07 17.04 17.02
C PHE A 176 17.41 18.19 16.08
N ILE A 177 18.63 18.68 16.21
CA ILE A 177 19.25 19.63 15.30
C ILE A 177 20.17 18.83 14.39
N ARG A 178 19.91 18.84 13.09
CA ARG A 178 20.73 18.15 12.09
C ARG A 178 21.76 19.11 11.52
N ILE A 179 23.03 18.86 11.83
CA ILE A 179 24.16 19.65 11.31
C ILE A 179 24.57 19.10 9.94
N ILE A 180 24.46 19.94 8.91
CA ILE A 180 24.74 19.61 7.52
C ILE A 180 25.85 20.53 7.01
N PRO A 181 27.03 19.98 6.66
CA PRO A 181 28.07 20.76 6.02
C PRO A 181 27.65 21.33 4.66
N ALA A 182 27.95 22.61 4.43
CA ALA A 182 27.84 23.30 3.14
C ALA A 182 29.25 23.71 2.65
N ALA A 183 29.41 23.85 1.34
CA ALA A 183 30.70 24.09 0.69
C ALA A 183 30.61 25.13 -0.43
N THR A 184 29.82 26.19 -0.20
CA THR A 184 29.58 27.27 -1.16
C THR A 184 30.88 27.82 -1.73
N SER A 185 30.97 27.89 -3.06
CA SER A 185 32.11 28.48 -3.81
C SER A 185 33.50 27.87 -3.53
N VAL A 186 33.58 26.64 -3.01
CA VAL A 186 34.87 25.98 -2.69
C VAL A 186 35.62 25.54 -3.95
N PHE A 187 34.93 24.91 -4.91
CA PHE A 187 35.53 24.37 -6.14
C PHE A 187 35.02 25.08 -7.40
N ASN A 188 35.78 24.97 -8.50
CA ASN A 188 35.31 25.44 -9.80
C ASN A 188 34.27 24.45 -10.37
N VAL A 189 33.06 24.94 -10.63
CA VAL A 189 31.91 24.17 -11.10
C VAL A 189 32.19 23.42 -12.41
N SER A 190 32.98 24.00 -13.33
CA SER A 190 33.36 23.35 -14.59
C SER A 190 34.17 22.06 -14.40
N ARG A 191 34.83 21.89 -13.25
CA ARG A 191 35.55 20.65 -12.89
C ARG A 191 34.60 19.54 -12.42
N LEU A 192 33.38 19.90 -12.03
CA LEU A 192 32.32 19.03 -11.56
C LEU A 192 31.23 18.82 -12.63
N SER A 193 31.49 19.13 -13.90
CA SER A 193 30.52 18.90 -14.97
C SER A 193 30.15 17.42 -15.08
N LEU A 194 28.95 17.11 -15.57
CA LEU A 194 28.43 15.74 -15.64
C LEU A 194 29.28 14.78 -16.49
N SER A 195 30.03 15.33 -17.45
CA SER A 195 30.92 14.58 -18.36
C SER A 195 32.29 14.27 -17.78
N ARG A 196 32.65 14.84 -16.61
CA ARG A 196 33.97 14.66 -16.00
C ARG A 196 34.00 13.44 -15.11
N ASN A 197 35.12 12.72 -15.18
CA ASN A 197 35.50 11.73 -14.17
C ASN A 197 36.27 12.44 -13.04
N ASN A 198 35.79 12.28 -11.81
CA ASN A 198 36.47 12.74 -10.60
C ASN A 198 36.78 11.62 -9.61
N VAL A 199 36.45 10.37 -9.95
CA VAL A 199 36.83 9.16 -9.20
C VAL A 199 37.74 8.31 -10.09
N ARG A 200 39.05 8.50 -9.94
CA ARG A 200 40.08 7.94 -10.84
C ARG A 200 40.20 6.42 -10.79
N ALA A 201 39.62 5.76 -9.79
CA ALA A 201 39.54 4.30 -9.72
C ALA A 201 38.75 3.70 -10.90
N LEU A 202 37.86 4.47 -11.53
CA LEU A 202 37.09 4.09 -12.73
C LEU A 202 37.90 4.19 -14.05
N ASN A 203 39.21 4.38 -13.98
CA ASN A 203 40.07 4.44 -15.16
C ASN A 203 40.56 3.02 -15.50
N GLU A 204 39.82 2.29 -16.33
CA GLU A 204 40.27 1.04 -16.94
C GLU A 204 40.78 1.32 -18.37
N GLU A 205 42.02 0.90 -18.67
CA GLU A 205 42.59 0.78 -20.02
C GLU A 205 42.37 1.99 -20.98
N GLY A 206 42.45 3.22 -20.46
CA GLY A 206 42.38 4.44 -21.26
C GLY A 206 40.97 4.96 -21.57
N ASN A 207 39.92 4.31 -21.07
CA ASN A 207 38.53 4.73 -21.29
C ASN A 207 37.92 5.37 -20.03
N THR A 208 37.99 6.71 -19.96
CA THR A 208 37.57 7.47 -18.78
C THR A 208 36.04 7.56 -18.68
N ARG A 209 35.42 6.87 -17.72
CA ARG A 209 33.95 6.95 -17.49
C ARG A 209 33.58 8.18 -16.65
N ALA A 210 32.56 8.94 -17.06
CA ALA A 210 32.10 10.10 -16.29
C ALA A 210 31.52 9.70 -14.92
N THR A 211 31.57 10.61 -13.94
CA THR A 211 31.09 10.37 -12.56
C THR A 211 30.02 11.38 -12.13
N PRO A 212 28.85 11.41 -12.80
CA PRO A 212 27.82 12.43 -12.56
C PRO A 212 27.19 12.37 -11.16
N ARG A 213 26.98 11.18 -10.57
CA ARG A 213 26.36 11.06 -9.23
C ARG A 213 27.33 11.54 -8.15
N TYR A 214 28.61 11.21 -8.28
CA TYR A 214 29.66 11.74 -7.41
C TYR A 214 29.77 13.26 -7.54
N ASN A 215 29.74 13.79 -8.77
CA ASN A 215 29.82 15.23 -9.01
C ASN A 215 28.62 15.97 -8.38
N CYS A 216 27.40 15.45 -8.59
CA CYS A 216 26.19 15.99 -7.96
C CYS A 216 26.23 15.94 -6.42
N SER A 217 26.86 14.93 -5.82
CA SER A 217 27.03 14.83 -4.36
C SER A 217 27.77 16.05 -3.78
N ILE A 218 28.80 16.54 -4.49
CA ILE A 218 29.57 17.75 -4.13
C ILE A 218 28.80 19.02 -4.49
N LEU A 219 28.25 19.09 -5.71
CA LEU A 219 27.49 20.25 -6.18
C LEU A 219 26.29 20.55 -5.28
N GLU A 220 25.62 19.51 -4.77
CA GLU A 220 24.53 19.67 -3.82
C GLU A 220 24.96 20.45 -2.56
N ASP A 221 26.15 20.19 -2.01
CA ASP A 221 26.66 20.96 -0.85
C ASP A 221 27.14 22.36 -1.23
N MET A 222 27.59 22.57 -2.48
CA MET A 222 28.02 23.88 -2.98
C MET A 222 26.85 24.85 -3.20
N PHE A 223 25.66 24.33 -3.56
CA PHE A 223 24.48 25.13 -3.86
C PHE A 223 23.37 24.97 -2.81
N LEU A 224 23.62 24.27 -1.70
CA LEU A 224 22.62 23.99 -0.67
C LEU A 224 22.03 25.27 -0.07
N GLU A 225 22.88 26.25 0.25
CA GLU A 225 22.46 27.54 0.83
C GLU A 225 21.63 28.37 -0.15
N GLU A 226 22.04 28.47 -1.43
CA GLU A 226 21.33 29.21 -2.47
C GLU A 226 19.92 28.62 -2.71
N ASN A 227 19.82 27.29 -2.79
CA ASN A 227 18.54 26.61 -2.92
C ASN A 227 17.64 26.81 -1.68
N ALA A 228 18.23 26.78 -0.48
CA ALA A 228 17.48 27.04 0.76
C ALA A 228 16.95 28.48 0.82
N GLU A 229 17.76 29.46 0.41
CA GLU A 229 17.36 30.87 0.35
C GLU A 229 16.23 31.09 -0.68
N PHE A 230 16.32 30.46 -1.85
CA PHE A 230 15.26 30.54 -2.86
C PHE A 230 13.94 29.99 -2.33
N ILE A 231 13.94 28.78 -1.74
CA ILE A 231 12.74 28.20 -1.14
C ILE A 231 12.18 29.13 -0.05
N GLN A 232 13.05 29.68 0.81
CA GLN A 232 12.62 30.61 1.84
C GLN A 232 11.92 31.85 1.26
N LYS A 233 12.47 32.43 0.18
CA LYS A 233 11.85 33.57 -0.52
C LYS A 233 10.50 33.19 -1.15
N THR A 234 10.36 32.00 -1.73
CA THR A 234 9.10 31.56 -2.35
C THR A 234 7.97 31.40 -1.32
N PHE A 235 8.29 30.89 -0.13
CA PHE A 235 7.31 30.70 0.95
C PHE A 235 7.04 31.96 1.78
N HIS A 236 7.81 33.03 1.58
CA HIS A 236 7.67 34.27 2.32
C HIS A 236 6.26 34.86 2.15
N ASP A 237 5.61 35.15 3.28
CA ASP A 237 4.25 35.70 3.36
C ASP A 237 3.21 34.92 2.53
N TRP A 238 3.30 33.58 2.54
CA TRP A 238 2.34 32.71 1.86
C TRP A 238 1.91 31.52 2.72
N ARG A 239 1.02 31.80 3.69
CA ARG A 239 0.52 30.81 4.66
C ARG A 239 -0.13 29.57 4.03
N SER A 240 -0.97 29.72 2.99
CA SER A 240 -1.62 28.56 2.36
C SER A 240 -0.62 27.62 1.67
N LEU A 241 0.52 28.13 1.22
CA LEU A 241 1.62 27.32 0.67
C LEU A 241 2.33 26.52 1.77
N GLU A 242 2.58 27.15 2.93
CA GLU A 242 3.14 26.48 4.12
C GLU A 242 2.23 25.34 4.59
N GLU A 243 0.93 25.58 4.68
CA GLU A 243 -0.08 24.60 5.06
C GLU A 243 -0.18 23.47 4.02
N ALA A 244 -0.18 23.78 2.73
CA ALA A 244 -0.17 22.76 1.67
C ALA A 244 1.08 21.87 1.70
N LEU A 245 2.25 22.45 2.00
CA LEU A 245 3.48 21.70 2.18
C LEU A 245 3.39 20.73 3.37
N ILE A 246 2.76 21.15 4.47
CA ILE A 246 2.51 20.26 5.63
C ILE A 246 1.60 19.10 5.20
N LEU A 247 0.51 19.39 4.48
CA LEU A 247 -0.39 18.33 3.97
C LEU A 247 0.32 17.34 3.05
N LEU A 248 1.17 17.81 2.13
CA LEU A 248 1.98 16.95 1.27
C LEU A 248 2.98 16.10 2.07
N LYS A 249 3.56 16.63 3.14
CA LYS A 249 4.44 15.86 4.03
C LYS A 249 3.67 14.79 4.79
N VAL A 250 2.49 15.11 5.33
CA VAL A 250 1.63 14.14 6.03
C VAL A 250 1.22 13.03 5.07
N TRP A 251 0.73 13.38 3.88
CA TRP A 251 0.38 12.44 2.82
C TRP A 251 1.56 11.53 2.46
N ALA A 252 2.72 12.09 2.14
CA ALA A 252 3.89 11.31 1.75
C ALA A 252 4.36 10.40 2.89
N ARG A 253 4.41 10.88 4.14
CA ARG A 253 4.80 10.07 5.31
C ARG A 253 3.84 8.90 5.56
N ASN A 254 2.55 9.09 5.27
CA ASN A 254 1.55 8.01 5.28
C ASN A 254 1.68 7.06 4.09
N ARG A 255 2.61 7.26 3.17
CA ARG A 255 2.93 6.37 2.04
C ARG A 255 4.41 6.02 2.07
N SER A 256 4.75 5.11 2.99
CA SER A 256 6.16 4.79 3.34
C SER A 256 7.06 4.42 2.15
N SER A 257 6.50 3.88 1.07
CA SER A 257 7.25 3.49 -0.14
C SER A 257 7.66 4.65 -1.06
N ILE A 258 6.96 5.80 -0.98
CA ILE A 258 7.30 7.02 -1.72
C ILE A 258 8.00 8.08 -0.85
N TYR A 259 7.95 7.96 0.48
CA TYR A 259 8.72 8.80 1.40
C TYR A 259 10.01 8.12 1.82
N THR A 260 10.90 8.00 0.85
CA THR A 260 12.18 7.28 0.91
C THR A 260 13.25 8.06 0.15
N HIS A 261 14.51 7.76 0.44
CA HIS A 261 15.69 8.41 -0.13
C HIS A 261 15.76 8.42 -1.67
N ASP A 262 15.17 7.43 -2.34
CA ASP A 262 15.13 7.31 -3.79
C ASP A 262 13.85 7.88 -4.42
N CYS A 263 13.02 8.60 -3.63
CA CYS A 263 11.76 9.19 -4.05
C CYS A 263 11.58 10.59 -3.42
N LEU A 264 10.48 10.84 -2.69
CA LEU A 264 10.21 12.11 -2.05
C LEU A 264 10.85 12.19 -0.66
N ASN A 265 11.29 13.39 -0.33
CA ASN A 265 11.63 13.81 1.03
C ASN A 265 11.08 15.22 1.25
N GLY A 266 11.14 15.72 2.48
CA GLY A 266 10.61 17.06 2.81
C GLY A 266 11.17 18.19 1.95
N PHE A 267 12.46 18.12 1.57
CA PHE A 267 13.12 19.12 0.73
C PHE A 267 12.62 19.07 -0.71
N LEU A 268 12.55 17.89 -1.34
CA LEU A 268 12.06 17.74 -2.71
C LEU A 268 10.60 18.16 -2.85
N ILE A 269 9.76 17.91 -1.84
CA ILE A 269 8.38 18.42 -1.84
C ILE A 269 8.37 19.95 -1.84
N SER A 270 9.21 20.60 -1.02
CA SER A 270 9.36 22.07 -1.01
C SER A 270 9.87 22.62 -2.34
N VAL A 271 10.83 21.92 -2.98
CA VAL A 271 11.39 22.29 -4.30
C VAL A 271 10.31 22.21 -5.39
N ILE A 272 9.56 21.10 -5.45
CA ILE A 272 8.47 20.92 -6.42
C ILE A 272 7.40 21.99 -6.20
N LEU A 273 7.02 22.25 -4.95
CA LEU A 273 6.01 23.26 -4.65
C LEU A 273 6.49 24.67 -5.00
N SER A 274 7.78 24.98 -4.76
CA SER A 274 8.38 26.25 -5.18
C SER A 274 8.42 26.39 -6.71
N TYR A 275 8.66 25.30 -7.43
CA TYR A 275 8.64 25.29 -8.90
C TYR A 275 7.23 25.59 -9.44
N ILE A 276 6.21 24.95 -8.87
CA ILE A 276 4.81 25.16 -9.25
C ILE A 276 4.36 26.60 -8.90
N ALA A 277 4.91 27.19 -7.84
CA ALA A 277 4.66 28.56 -7.41
C ALA A 277 5.39 29.63 -8.27
N ALA A 278 6.62 29.36 -8.73
CA ALA A 278 7.55 30.40 -9.21
C ALA A 278 8.28 30.12 -10.54
N GLY A 279 8.03 29.02 -11.27
CA GLY A 279 8.75 28.68 -12.52
C GLY A 279 8.10 29.14 -13.84
N ASN A 280 8.68 28.73 -14.99
CA ASN A 280 8.22 28.95 -16.40
C ASN A 280 6.77 28.55 -16.71
N GLY A 281 6.11 27.85 -15.80
CA GLY A 281 4.68 27.52 -15.84
C GLY A 281 3.85 28.31 -14.81
N GLY A 282 4.40 29.41 -14.31
CA GLY A 282 3.90 30.27 -13.25
C GLY A 282 2.46 30.66 -13.54
N ASN A 283 1.57 30.01 -12.78
CA ASN A 283 0.11 30.17 -12.70
C ASN A 283 -0.59 28.82 -12.40
N TYR A 284 0.15 27.72 -12.18
CA TYR A 284 -0.49 26.52 -11.62
C TYR A 284 -1.17 26.83 -10.29
N ILE A 285 -0.51 27.61 -9.43
CA ILE A 285 -1.06 28.03 -8.14
C ILE A 285 -0.87 29.54 -7.94
N ASN A 286 -1.77 30.16 -7.16
CA ASN A 286 -1.72 31.58 -6.83
C ASN A 286 -2.02 31.82 -5.34
N LYS A 287 -1.73 33.03 -4.85
CA LYS A 287 -1.90 33.39 -3.43
C LYS A 287 -3.36 33.40 -2.94
N THR A 288 -4.34 33.36 -3.85
CA THR A 288 -5.77 33.30 -3.48
C THR A 288 -6.27 31.89 -3.20
N MET A 289 -5.50 30.86 -3.60
CA MET A 289 -5.87 29.47 -3.37
C MET A 289 -5.67 29.06 -1.91
N ASP A 290 -6.59 28.22 -1.43
CA ASP A 290 -6.45 27.57 -0.14
C ASP A 290 -5.44 26.41 -0.19
N ALA A 291 -5.05 25.90 0.99
CA ALA A 291 -4.05 24.84 1.10
C ALA A 291 -4.46 23.54 0.40
N LEU A 292 -5.76 23.22 0.36
CA LEU A 292 -6.27 21.96 -0.22
C LEU A 292 -6.30 22.04 -1.75
N GLN A 293 -6.61 23.20 -2.32
CA GLN A 293 -6.51 23.47 -3.75
C GLN A 293 -5.07 23.36 -4.22
N VAL A 294 -4.13 23.97 -3.48
CA VAL A 294 -2.69 23.86 -3.76
C VAL A 294 -2.22 22.40 -3.65
N PHE A 295 -2.66 21.67 -2.63
CA PHE A 295 -2.39 20.23 -2.47
C PHE A 295 -2.88 19.42 -3.68
N ARG A 296 -4.14 19.62 -4.10
CA ARG A 296 -4.74 18.91 -5.24
C ARG A 296 -4.01 19.20 -6.56
N ILE A 297 -3.65 20.47 -6.80
CA ILE A 297 -2.92 20.87 -8.01
C ILE A 297 -1.52 20.27 -8.01
N SER A 298 -0.87 20.22 -6.85
CA SER A 298 0.45 19.59 -6.69
C SER A 298 0.42 18.10 -7.02
N LEU A 299 -0.59 17.36 -6.53
CA LEU A 299 -0.79 15.95 -6.90
C LEU A 299 -1.03 15.77 -8.40
N LYS A 300 -1.87 16.62 -9.01
CA LYS A 300 -2.13 16.58 -10.46
C LYS A 300 -0.87 16.81 -11.27
N PHE A 301 -0.04 17.77 -10.84
CA PHE A 301 1.24 18.07 -11.46
C PHE A 301 2.20 16.86 -11.38
N ILE A 302 2.32 16.24 -10.20
CA ILE A 302 3.15 15.04 -10.01
C ILE A 302 2.65 13.90 -10.93
N ALA A 303 1.35 13.62 -10.90
CA ALA A 303 0.76 12.49 -11.62
C ALA A 303 0.91 12.57 -13.15
N THR A 304 0.76 13.77 -13.75
CA THR A 304 0.49 13.87 -15.21
C THR A 304 1.25 14.96 -15.96
N SER A 305 2.03 15.81 -15.29
CA SER A 305 2.66 16.95 -15.96
C SER A 305 3.65 16.53 -17.05
N ALA A 306 3.50 17.09 -18.25
CA ALA A 306 4.47 16.87 -19.33
C ALA A 306 5.84 17.54 -19.03
N SER A 307 5.92 18.48 -18.08
CA SER A 307 7.16 19.17 -17.71
C SER A 307 8.25 18.21 -17.22
N TRP A 308 7.88 17.07 -16.63
CA TRP A 308 8.83 16.05 -16.19
C TRP A 308 9.69 15.51 -17.35
N THR A 309 9.16 15.45 -18.57
CA THR A 309 9.90 14.96 -19.75
C THR A 309 11.06 15.85 -20.19
N LYS A 310 11.01 17.14 -19.83
CA LYS A 310 12.05 18.13 -20.14
C LYS A 310 12.94 18.46 -18.95
N GLY A 311 12.60 17.92 -17.77
CA GLY A 311 13.15 18.34 -16.48
C GLY A 311 12.54 19.65 -15.97
N LEU A 312 12.53 19.84 -14.66
CA LEU A 312 11.94 21.01 -14.01
C LEU A 312 12.98 22.12 -13.85
N LEU A 313 12.78 23.24 -14.55
CA LEU A 313 13.72 24.36 -14.63
C LEU A 313 13.13 25.68 -14.07
N PHE A 314 13.80 26.29 -13.08
CA PHE A 314 13.36 27.52 -12.42
C PHE A 314 13.58 28.80 -13.25
N GLU A 315 12.66 29.77 -13.14
CA GLU A 315 12.69 31.13 -13.73
C GLU A 315 13.36 32.15 -12.79
N VAL A 316 14.61 31.91 -12.43
CA VAL A 316 15.39 32.85 -11.63
C VAL A 316 16.56 33.33 -12.49
N PRO A 317 17.12 34.54 -12.27
CA PRO A 317 18.41 34.90 -12.86
C PRO A 317 19.43 33.82 -12.48
N ARG A 318 19.72 32.96 -13.46
CA ARG A 318 20.65 31.85 -13.28
C ARG A 318 22.07 32.37 -13.42
N GLN A 319 22.98 31.80 -12.65
CA GLN A 319 24.41 32.02 -12.86
C GLN A 319 24.87 31.40 -14.20
N HIS A 320 24.10 30.46 -14.76
CA HIS A 320 24.40 29.74 -15.99
C HIS A 320 23.17 29.48 -16.86
N GLU A 321 23.25 29.86 -18.14
CA GLU A 321 22.24 29.48 -19.14
C GLU A 321 22.53 28.07 -19.66
N LEU A 322 21.62 27.14 -19.37
CA LEU A 322 21.71 25.75 -19.83
C LEU A 322 21.53 25.66 -21.35
N SER A 323 22.50 25.03 -22.02
CA SER A 323 22.41 24.71 -23.45
C SER A 323 21.45 23.54 -23.69
N LYS A 324 20.92 23.40 -24.91
CA LYS A 324 20.05 22.26 -25.27
C LYS A 324 20.78 20.93 -25.13
N GLU A 325 22.07 20.91 -25.48
CA GLU A 325 22.92 19.73 -25.41
C GLU A 325 23.11 19.27 -23.96
N GLU A 326 23.29 20.21 -23.02
CA GLU A 326 23.39 19.90 -21.60
C GLU A 326 22.09 19.33 -21.05
N MET A 327 20.94 19.90 -21.41
CA MET A 327 19.64 19.38 -21.00
C MET A 327 19.44 17.93 -21.46
N VAL A 328 19.85 17.62 -22.70
CA VAL A 328 19.82 16.24 -23.23
C VAL A 328 20.74 15.32 -22.43
N GLN A 329 21.94 15.77 -22.05
CA GLN A 329 22.86 14.98 -21.22
C GLN A 329 22.26 14.66 -19.85
N TYR A 330 21.62 15.62 -19.18
CA TYR A 330 20.93 15.39 -17.91
C TYR A 330 19.86 14.30 -18.04
N LEU A 331 19.03 14.37 -19.08
CA LEU A 331 17.95 13.42 -19.33
C LEU A 331 18.47 12.02 -19.73
N GLN A 332 19.68 11.92 -20.25
CA GLN A 332 20.33 10.63 -20.55
C GLN A 332 20.96 9.98 -19.30
N LEU A 333 21.46 10.79 -18.36
CA LEU A 333 22.19 10.31 -17.18
C LEU A 333 21.28 10.06 -15.96
N PHE A 334 20.13 10.72 -15.91
CA PHE A 334 19.22 10.71 -14.76
C PHE A 334 17.79 10.36 -15.15
N ASP A 335 17.14 9.54 -14.33
CA ASP A 335 15.75 9.13 -14.53
C ASP A 335 14.77 10.30 -14.35
N VAL A 336 15.08 11.19 -13.41
CA VAL A 336 14.29 12.40 -13.11
C VAL A 336 15.25 13.58 -12.97
N VAL A 337 14.88 14.71 -13.57
CA VAL A 337 15.69 15.93 -13.58
C VAL A 337 14.92 17.08 -12.97
N ILE A 338 15.42 17.59 -11.85
CA ILE A 338 14.99 18.85 -11.25
C ILE A 338 16.24 19.71 -11.15
N TYR A 339 16.35 20.72 -12.00
CA TYR A 339 17.49 21.62 -11.98
C TYR A 339 17.45 22.45 -10.70
N ASP A 340 18.60 22.67 -10.09
CA ASP A 340 18.72 23.61 -9.00
C ASP A 340 18.60 25.06 -9.50
N VAL A 341 18.55 26.02 -8.58
CA VAL A 341 18.39 27.44 -8.91
C VAL A 341 19.59 27.99 -9.71
N SER A 342 20.78 27.45 -9.49
CA SER A 342 21.99 27.86 -10.24
C SER A 342 22.04 27.30 -11.67
N GLY A 343 21.37 26.16 -11.91
CA GLY A 343 21.37 25.42 -13.16
C GLY A 343 22.51 24.39 -13.28
N PHE A 344 23.34 24.21 -12.25
CA PHE A 344 24.52 23.34 -12.29
C PHE A 344 24.32 21.97 -11.63
N ALA A 345 23.24 21.76 -10.87
CA ALA A 345 22.99 20.51 -10.16
C ALA A 345 21.60 19.96 -10.46
N ASN A 346 21.46 18.63 -10.44
CA ASN A 346 20.17 17.96 -10.41
C ASN A 346 19.80 17.64 -8.96
N LEU A 347 18.77 18.26 -8.41
CA LEU A 347 18.28 18.02 -7.05
C LEU A 347 17.64 16.62 -6.91
N ALA A 348 17.15 16.04 -8.01
CA ALA A 348 16.55 14.71 -8.05
C ALA A 348 17.56 13.60 -8.43
N PHE A 349 18.87 13.85 -8.34
CA PHE A 349 19.89 12.85 -8.73
C PHE A 349 19.93 11.58 -7.85
N ARG A 350 19.05 11.40 -6.86
CA ARG A 350 18.87 10.11 -6.17
C ARG A 350 17.58 9.41 -6.55
N MET A 351 16.66 10.12 -7.20
CA MET A 351 15.36 9.59 -7.57
C MET A 351 15.52 8.54 -8.67
N THR A 352 14.92 7.37 -8.46
CA THR A 352 14.93 6.29 -9.46
C THR A 352 13.68 6.35 -10.33
N LYS A 353 13.76 5.82 -11.54
CA LYS A 353 12.60 5.69 -12.43
C LYS A 353 11.45 4.93 -11.76
N SER A 354 11.76 3.82 -11.08
CA SER A 354 10.77 2.98 -10.40
C SER A 354 10.00 3.73 -9.31
N ALA A 355 10.72 4.52 -8.51
CA ALA A 355 10.16 5.34 -7.44
C ALA A 355 9.31 6.48 -7.99
N PHE A 356 9.76 7.12 -9.06
CA PHE A 356 9.02 8.20 -9.69
C PHE A 356 7.71 7.69 -10.32
N LEU A 357 7.73 6.56 -11.02
CA LEU A 357 6.50 5.95 -11.55
C LEU A 357 5.52 5.59 -10.42
N GLU A 358 6.01 5.01 -9.32
CA GLU A 358 5.18 4.75 -8.14
C GLU A 358 4.58 6.04 -7.57
N LEU A 359 5.35 7.13 -7.52
CA LEU A 359 4.88 8.43 -7.06
C LEU A 359 3.78 8.99 -7.96
N GLN A 360 3.92 8.85 -9.29
CA GLN A 360 2.89 9.28 -10.23
C GLN A 360 1.60 8.47 -10.04
N ASP A 361 1.71 7.16 -9.90
CA ASP A 361 0.57 6.27 -9.65
C ASP A 361 -0.11 6.57 -8.31
N GLU A 362 0.66 6.81 -7.25
CA GLU A 362 0.13 7.15 -5.92
C GLU A 362 -0.57 8.52 -5.93
N ALA A 363 -0.02 9.51 -6.65
CA ALA A 363 -0.66 10.80 -6.81
C ALA A 363 -1.97 10.70 -7.61
N ALA A 364 -2.00 9.89 -8.68
CA ALA A 364 -3.22 9.61 -9.44
C ALA A 364 -4.27 8.89 -8.58
N LEU A 365 -3.87 7.85 -7.85
CA LEU A 365 -4.75 7.12 -6.93
C LEU A 365 -5.34 8.02 -5.83
N THR A 366 -4.53 8.95 -5.33
CA THR A 366 -4.96 9.94 -4.34
C THR A 366 -6.01 10.89 -4.94
N LEU A 367 -5.83 11.34 -6.19
CA LEU A 367 -6.82 12.18 -6.88
C LEU A 367 -8.14 11.42 -7.14
N ASP A 368 -8.06 10.14 -7.50
CA ASP A 368 -9.24 9.29 -7.66
C ASP A 368 -9.95 9.07 -6.32
N CYS A 369 -9.20 8.85 -5.25
CA CYS A 369 -9.71 8.77 -3.88
C CYS A 369 -10.49 10.03 -3.51
N MET A 370 -9.94 11.22 -3.79
CA MET A 370 -10.62 12.50 -3.53
C MET A 370 -11.95 12.64 -4.29
N ASN A 371 -12.07 12.02 -5.47
CA ASN A 371 -13.30 12.09 -6.27
C ASN A 371 -14.34 11.04 -5.86
N GLN A 372 -13.91 9.86 -5.39
CA GLN A 372 -14.79 8.70 -5.17
C GLN A 372 -15.16 8.47 -3.69
N CYS A 373 -14.37 8.97 -2.75
CA CYS A 373 -14.58 8.77 -1.32
C CYS A 373 -15.46 9.86 -0.69
N ARG A 374 -16.06 9.55 0.47
CA ARG A 374 -16.82 10.52 1.26
C ARG A 374 -15.86 11.59 1.82
N ASP A 375 -16.36 12.82 1.99
CA ASP A 375 -15.56 13.95 2.53
C ASP A 375 -14.22 14.16 1.79
N GLY A 376 -14.19 13.87 0.48
CA GLY A 376 -12.98 14.00 -0.34
C GLY A 376 -11.83 13.07 0.05
N GLY A 377 -12.12 11.95 0.72
CA GLY A 377 -11.11 10.93 1.06
C GLY A 377 -10.18 11.31 2.22
N PHE A 378 -10.61 12.20 3.12
CA PHE A 378 -9.76 12.70 4.21
C PHE A 378 -9.10 11.58 5.04
N GLU A 379 -9.88 10.56 5.43
CA GLU A 379 -9.38 9.44 6.24
C GLU A 379 -8.38 8.58 5.48
N GLU A 380 -8.65 8.29 4.21
CA GLU A 380 -7.79 7.49 3.34
C GLU A 380 -6.47 8.20 3.03
N ILE A 381 -6.49 9.52 2.89
CA ILE A 381 -5.34 10.34 2.49
C ILE A 381 -4.46 10.70 3.70
N PHE A 382 -5.05 11.22 4.77
CA PHE A 382 -4.29 11.84 5.88
C PHE A 382 -4.26 11.01 7.17
N MET A 383 -5.18 10.07 7.36
CA MET A 383 -5.23 9.25 8.58
C MET A 383 -4.73 7.81 8.37
N THR A 384 -4.87 7.29 7.15
CA THR A 384 -4.52 5.91 6.83
C THR A 384 -3.06 5.77 6.38
N LYS A 385 -2.22 5.18 7.25
CA LYS A 385 -0.81 4.89 6.96
C LYS A 385 -0.57 3.64 6.09
N VAL A 386 -0.19 3.77 4.83
CA VAL A 386 0.20 2.66 3.96
C VAL A 386 1.67 2.27 4.20
N ASP A 387 1.86 1.20 4.97
CA ASP A 387 3.17 0.59 5.19
C ASP A 387 3.61 -0.23 3.97
N PHE A 388 4.92 -0.30 3.76
CA PHE A 388 5.53 -0.95 2.59
C PHE A 388 4.97 -2.37 2.35
N PRO A 389 4.90 -3.29 3.34
CA PRO A 389 4.43 -4.66 3.07
C PRO A 389 2.95 -4.77 2.68
N VAL A 390 2.11 -3.83 3.12
CA VAL A 390 0.65 -3.87 2.88
C VAL A 390 0.29 -3.29 1.52
N LYS A 391 1.16 -2.43 0.97
CA LYS A 391 0.98 -1.83 -0.36
C LYS A 391 1.03 -2.89 -1.46
N PHE A 392 2.02 -3.78 -1.42
CA PHE A 392 2.35 -4.70 -2.49
C PHE A 392 1.61 -6.05 -2.38
N ASP A 393 1.43 -6.73 -3.52
CA ASP A 393 0.84 -8.07 -3.57
C ASP A 393 1.85 -9.17 -3.23
N LEU A 394 3.12 -8.93 -3.55
CA LEU A 394 4.24 -9.76 -3.13
C LEU A 394 5.27 -8.88 -2.45
N PHE A 395 5.57 -9.22 -1.19
CA PHE A 395 6.62 -8.58 -0.39
C PHE A 395 7.74 -9.57 -0.12
N MET A 396 8.98 -9.14 -0.35
CA MET A 396 10.18 -9.91 -0.05
C MET A 396 11.16 -9.09 0.79
N ARG A 397 11.76 -9.75 1.77
CA ARG A 397 12.86 -9.23 2.59
C ARG A 397 14.09 -10.08 2.27
N LEU A 398 15.11 -9.47 1.67
CA LEU A 398 16.33 -10.14 1.25
C LEU A 398 17.48 -9.76 2.18
N ASN A 399 18.13 -10.76 2.76
CA ASN A 399 19.34 -10.56 3.53
C ASN A 399 20.56 -10.65 2.60
N MET A 400 21.22 -9.51 2.41
CA MET A 400 22.40 -9.40 1.54
C MET A 400 23.73 -9.53 2.30
N LYS A 401 23.69 -9.78 3.62
CA LYS A 401 24.90 -9.88 4.44
C LYS A 401 25.80 -11.02 3.95
N GLY A 402 27.06 -10.68 3.66
CA GLY A 402 28.05 -11.64 3.17
C GLY A 402 27.86 -12.07 1.71
N ASN A 403 26.93 -11.47 0.96
CA ASN A 403 26.74 -11.80 -0.45
C ASN A 403 27.96 -11.39 -1.28
N GLN A 404 28.56 -12.36 -1.98
CA GLN A 404 29.79 -12.14 -2.75
C GLN A 404 29.62 -11.06 -3.83
N LYS A 405 28.48 -11.04 -4.53
CA LYS A 405 28.20 -10.09 -5.61
C LYS A 405 28.09 -8.64 -5.13
N VAL A 406 27.62 -8.44 -3.90
CA VAL A 406 27.58 -7.10 -3.27
C VAL A 406 28.98 -6.67 -2.82
N ASN A 407 29.74 -7.62 -2.28
CA ASN A 407 31.06 -7.35 -1.70
C ASN A 407 32.21 -7.27 -2.72
N THR A 408 31.99 -7.65 -3.98
CA THR A 408 33.00 -7.54 -5.04
C THR A 408 33.27 -6.11 -5.50
N SER A 409 32.36 -5.17 -5.23
CA SER A 409 32.49 -3.77 -5.65
C SER A 409 33.01 -2.88 -4.53
N ASP A 410 33.84 -1.89 -4.89
CA ASP A 410 34.26 -0.84 -3.98
C ASP A 410 33.04 -0.10 -3.39
N TYR A 411 33.16 0.37 -2.15
CA TYR A 411 32.05 1.01 -1.44
C TYR A 411 31.46 2.20 -2.18
N CYS A 412 32.33 3.04 -2.75
CA CYS A 412 31.99 4.33 -3.31
C CYS A 412 32.81 4.56 -4.59
N LEU A 413 32.13 4.49 -5.74
CA LEU A 413 32.67 4.95 -7.03
C LEU A 413 31.88 6.19 -7.47
N ASP A 414 31.33 6.20 -8.68
CA ASP A 414 30.32 7.20 -9.06
C ASP A 414 29.06 7.05 -8.19
N ASP A 415 28.56 5.81 -8.12
CA ASP A 415 27.46 5.42 -7.25
C ASP A 415 27.97 4.60 -6.05
N GLU A 416 27.11 4.42 -5.05
CA GLU A 416 27.42 3.59 -3.88
C GLU A 416 27.09 2.13 -4.19
N ARG A 417 27.87 1.19 -3.63
CA ARG A 417 27.69 -0.25 -3.92
C ARG A 417 26.26 -0.76 -3.69
N TRP A 418 25.57 -0.22 -2.69
CA TRP A 418 24.19 -0.60 -2.36
C TRP A 418 23.19 -0.13 -3.42
N ARG A 419 23.40 1.07 -3.98
CA ARG A 419 22.54 1.65 -5.05
C ARG A 419 22.68 0.87 -6.35
N MET A 420 23.91 0.46 -6.67
CA MET A 420 24.17 -0.41 -7.82
C MET A 420 23.46 -1.76 -7.65
N CYS A 421 23.55 -2.36 -6.46
CA CYS A 421 22.84 -3.59 -6.16
C CYS A 421 21.31 -3.44 -6.24
N GLU A 422 20.73 -2.33 -5.74
CA GLU A 422 19.30 -2.04 -5.87
C GLU A 422 18.87 -1.97 -7.33
N LYS A 423 19.63 -1.25 -8.18
CA LYS A 423 19.37 -1.12 -9.62
C LYS A 423 19.45 -2.46 -10.33
N GLU A 424 20.50 -3.24 -10.09
CA GLU A 424 20.64 -4.57 -10.67
C GLU A 424 19.50 -5.51 -10.25
N LEU A 425 19.11 -5.47 -8.98
CA LEU A 425 18.01 -6.28 -8.45
C LEU A 425 16.67 -5.88 -9.05
N HIS A 426 16.42 -4.57 -9.17
CA HIS A 426 15.23 -4.04 -9.81
C HIS A 426 15.15 -4.49 -11.28
N SER A 427 16.18 -4.23 -12.10
CA SER A 427 16.21 -4.63 -13.51
C SER A 427 16.12 -6.15 -13.69
N LEU A 428 16.70 -6.93 -12.78
CA LEU A 428 16.61 -8.38 -12.82
C LEU A 428 15.16 -8.86 -12.64
N LEU A 429 14.48 -8.33 -11.61
CA LEU A 429 13.11 -8.72 -11.29
C LEU A 429 12.11 -8.20 -12.32
N GLU A 430 12.28 -6.97 -12.79
CA GLU A 430 11.48 -6.41 -13.88
C GLU A 430 11.60 -7.27 -15.15
N ARG A 431 12.83 -7.65 -15.55
CA ARG A 431 13.05 -8.54 -16.70
C ARG A 431 12.46 -9.93 -16.50
N ALA A 432 12.56 -10.48 -15.28
CA ALA A 432 12.07 -11.82 -14.97
C ALA A 432 10.54 -11.91 -14.96
N LEU A 433 9.87 -10.88 -14.46
CA LEU A 433 8.43 -10.88 -14.25
C LEU A 433 7.68 -10.25 -15.43
N ASN A 434 8.32 -9.35 -16.19
CA ASN A 434 7.80 -8.77 -17.42
C ASN A 434 6.36 -8.26 -17.26
N ASP A 435 5.43 -8.67 -18.13
CA ASP A 435 4.03 -8.25 -18.14
C ASP A 435 3.17 -8.85 -17.01
N ARG A 436 3.75 -9.64 -16.09
CA ARG A 436 3.07 -10.14 -14.89
C ARG A 436 2.88 -9.05 -13.83
N VAL A 437 3.67 -7.99 -13.89
CA VAL A 437 3.76 -6.95 -12.86
C VAL A 437 3.54 -5.56 -13.44
N ASN A 438 2.87 -4.70 -12.68
CA ASN A 438 2.74 -3.28 -13.02
C ASN A 438 3.92 -2.48 -12.46
N LEU A 439 4.42 -2.88 -11.29
CA LEU A 439 5.47 -2.15 -10.58
C LEU A 439 6.34 -3.11 -9.76
N VAL A 440 7.66 -2.91 -9.85
CA VAL A 440 8.65 -3.52 -8.96
C VAL A 440 9.37 -2.40 -8.22
N ARG A 441 9.33 -2.42 -6.88
CA ARG A 441 10.05 -1.46 -6.03
C ARG A 441 11.08 -2.18 -5.20
N VAL A 442 12.31 -1.70 -5.27
CA VAL A 442 13.45 -2.20 -4.50
C VAL A 442 13.97 -1.04 -3.68
N THR A 443 14.02 -1.20 -2.37
CA THR A 443 14.53 -0.17 -1.45
C THR A 443 15.44 -0.79 -0.41
N TRP A 444 16.55 -0.12 -0.13
CA TRP A 444 17.59 -0.54 0.78
C TRP A 444 18.06 0.65 1.61
N ARG A 445 17.68 0.63 2.88
CA ARG A 445 18.28 1.49 3.89
C ARG A 445 19.62 0.90 4.28
N CYS A 446 20.71 1.41 3.71
CA CYS A 446 22.04 0.85 3.96
C CYS A 446 22.61 1.32 5.30
N THR A 447 22.22 2.51 5.78
CA THR A 447 22.71 3.07 7.04
C THR A 447 22.17 2.29 8.25
N PRO A 448 23.04 1.83 9.17
CA PRO A 448 22.63 1.11 10.37
C PRO A 448 21.92 2.02 11.36
N SER A 449 21.16 1.43 12.30
CA SER A 449 20.43 2.16 13.34
C SER A 449 21.34 2.91 14.32
N LYS A 450 22.54 2.38 14.57
CA LYS A 450 23.62 3.05 15.30
C LYS A 450 24.87 3.01 14.42
N TRP A 451 25.40 4.19 14.12
CA TRP A 451 26.59 4.33 13.32
C TRP A 451 27.64 5.15 14.06
N ASP A 452 28.90 4.73 13.97
CA ASP A 452 30.05 5.54 14.35
C ASP A 452 31.02 5.54 13.16
N VAL A 453 31.30 6.74 12.65
CA VAL A 453 32.17 6.97 11.49
C VAL A 453 33.60 6.46 11.70
N LYS A 454 34.04 6.25 12.95
CA LYS A 454 35.35 5.65 13.25
C LYS A 454 35.49 4.23 12.70
N TYR A 455 34.38 3.48 12.63
CA TYR A 455 34.37 2.10 12.10
C TYR A 455 34.08 2.04 10.59
N GLY A 456 33.78 3.17 9.95
CA GLY A 456 33.53 3.25 8.51
C GLY A 456 32.21 2.62 8.09
N PHE A 457 32.22 1.86 7.00
CA PHE A 457 31.04 1.27 6.35
C PHE A 457 30.84 -0.22 6.67
N LEU A 458 31.53 -0.74 7.69
CA LEU A 458 31.50 -2.18 8.02
C LEU A 458 30.08 -2.73 8.20
N ASP A 459 29.22 -2.00 8.92
CA ASP A 459 27.84 -2.40 9.20
C ASP A 459 26.82 -1.95 8.13
N PHE A 460 27.27 -1.26 7.08
CA PHE A 460 26.36 -0.77 6.05
C PHE A 460 25.86 -1.91 5.15
N GLY A 461 24.54 -1.96 4.95
CA GLY A 461 23.86 -3.02 4.21
C GLY A 461 23.64 -4.30 5.02
N HIS A 462 23.75 -4.25 6.35
CA HIS A 462 23.28 -5.32 7.22
C HIS A 462 21.75 -5.34 7.35
N GLU A 463 21.11 -4.19 7.19
CA GLU A 463 19.65 -4.12 7.08
C GLU A 463 19.18 -4.83 5.80
N PRO A 464 18.01 -5.48 5.83
CA PRO A 464 17.49 -6.20 4.68
C PRO A 464 17.15 -5.25 3.52
N VAL A 465 17.24 -5.77 2.31
CA VAL A 465 16.60 -5.15 1.15
C VAL A 465 15.12 -5.48 1.16
N HIS A 466 14.28 -4.48 0.95
CA HIS A 466 12.86 -4.64 0.77
C HIS A 466 12.49 -4.60 -0.70
N VAL A 467 11.76 -5.62 -1.14
CA VAL A 467 11.22 -5.70 -2.50
C VAL A 467 9.70 -5.80 -2.42
N GLY A 468 9.03 -4.88 -3.09
CA GLY A 468 7.59 -4.84 -3.25
C GLY A 468 7.21 -5.01 -4.71
N ILE A 469 6.23 -5.87 -4.99
CA ILE A 469 5.77 -6.14 -6.35
C ILE A 469 4.24 -6.00 -6.40
N LEU A 470 3.75 -5.14 -7.30
CA LEU A 470 2.33 -5.05 -7.66
C LEU A 470 2.06 -5.88 -8.91
N PHE A 471 1.08 -6.77 -8.85
CA PHE A 471 0.74 -7.62 -10.00
C PHE A 471 -0.12 -6.86 -11.00
N SER A 472 0.02 -7.20 -12.30
CA SER A 472 -0.83 -6.60 -13.33
C SER A 472 -2.26 -7.08 -13.28
N SER A 473 -2.43 -8.40 -13.19
CA SER A 473 -3.72 -9.05 -12.99
C SER A 473 -3.48 -10.46 -12.46
N PHE A 474 -4.53 -11.08 -11.90
CA PHE A 474 -4.45 -12.47 -11.46
C PHE A 474 -4.13 -13.42 -12.63
N GLU A 475 -4.71 -13.21 -13.81
CA GLU A 475 -4.49 -14.07 -14.99
C GLU A 475 -3.04 -14.08 -15.45
N LYS A 476 -2.42 -12.89 -15.55
CA LYS A 476 -1.02 -12.78 -15.98
C LYS A 476 -0.07 -13.28 -14.90
N SER A 477 -0.29 -12.91 -13.64
CA SER A 477 0.60 -13.33 -12.53
C SER A 477 0.54 -14.83 -12.26
N SER A 478 -0.62 -15.47 -12.47
CA SER A 478 -0.83 -16.89 -12.19
C SER A 478 -0.63 -17.84 -13.38
N ARG A 479 -0.30 -17.31 -14.58
CA ARG A 479 -0.05 -18.14 -15.76
C ARG A 479 1.13 -19.09 -15.50
N ILE A 480 0.93 -20.36 -15.81
CA ILE A 480 1.92 -21.42 -15.55
C ILE A 480 3.07 -21.38 -16.57
N ILE A 481 2.82 -20.82 -17.75
CA ILE A 481 3.76 -20.80 -18.88
C ILE A 481 4.18 -19.35 -19.14
N ASP A 482 5.49 -19.11 -19.19
CA ASP A 482 6.06 -17.90 -19.79
C ASP A 482 6.47 -18.19 -21.23
N ILE A 483 5.88 -17.46 -22.15
CA ILE A 483 6.19 -17.56 -23.57
C ILE A 483 7.44 -16.74 -23.84
N GLY A 484 8.50 -17.40 -24.28
CA GLY A 484 9.73 -16.75 -24.73
C GLY A 484 9.58 -16.08 -26.10
N PRO A 485 10.63 -15.38 -26.56
CA PRO A 485 10.66 -14.78 -27.90
C PRO A 485 10.55 -15.87 -29.00
N ASN A 486 10.18 -15.45 -30.22
CA ASN A 486 10.12 -16.37 -31.35
C ASN A 486 11.47 -17.09 -31.54
N ALA A 487 11.43 -18.43 -31.64
CA ALA A 487 12.62 -19.27 -31.79
C ALA A 487 13.45 -18.94 -33.05
N GLU A 488 12.85 -18.31 -34.05
CA GLU A 488 13.54 -17.83 -35.26
C GLU A 488 14.44 -16.62 -34.98
N ASN A 489 14.11 -15.81 -33.96
CA ASN A 489 14.97 -14.74 -33.49
C ASN A 489 16.09 -15.33 -32.60
N LYS A 490 17.13 -15.84 -33.27
CA LYS A 490 18.26 -16.54 -32.63
C LYS A 490 18.91 -15.74 -31.50
N VAL A 491 18.94 -14.40 -31.60
CA VAL A 491 19.58 -13.54 -30.59
C VAL A 491 18.74 -13.47 -29.32
N GLU A 492 17.45 -13.15 -29.44
CA GLU A 492 16.55 -13.08 -28.28
C GLU A 492 16.31 -14.45 -27.64
N ALA A 493 16.21 -15.51 -28.46
CA ALA A 493 16.10 -16.88 -27.94
C ALA A 493 17.35 -17.30 -27.16
N ALA A 494 18.55 -16.92 -27.63
CA ALA A 494 19.80 -17.21 -26.92
C ALA A 494 19.90 -16.44 -25.59
N THR A 495 19.54 -15.15 -25.56
CA THR A 495 19.54 -14.36 -24.32
C THR A 495 18.51 -14.88 -23.32
N PHE A 496 17.32 -15.28 -23.79
CA PHE A 496 16.30 -15.92 -22.97
C PHE A 496 16.80 -17.25 -22.38
N ARG A 497 17.41 -18.11 -23.20
CA ARG A 497 17.97 -19.39 -22.74
C ARG A 497 19.13 -19.18 -21.76
N ALA A 498 20.01 -18.21 -21.98
CA ALA A 498 21.08 -17.88 -21.03
C ALA A 498 20.50 -17.40 -19.69
N PHE A 499 19.50 -16.53 -19.74
CA PHE A 499 18.83 -15.99 -18.56
C PHE A 499 18.15 -17.08 -17.73
N TRP A 500 17.32 -17.92 -18.35
CA TRP A 500 16.55 -18.97 -17.66
C TRP A 500 17.32 -20.28 -17.46
N GLY A 501 18.37 -20.56 -18.23
CA GLY A 501 19.16 -21.78 -18.16
C GLY A 501 18.29 -23.03 -18.32
N GLU A 502 18.41 -23.96 -17.39
CA GLU A 502 17.65 -25.22 -17.38
C GLU A 502 16.12 -25.04 -17.34
N LYS A 503 15.62 -23.87 -16.91
CA LYS A 503 14.17 -23.59 -16.87
C LYS A 503 13.58 -23.16 -18.21
N ALA A 504 14.40 -22.98 -19.25
CA ALA A 504 13.93 -22.55 -20.56
C ALA A 504 13.11 -23.62 -21.33
N GLU A 505 13.07 -24.88 -20.87
CA GLU A 505 12.53 -26.02 -21.66
C GLU A 505 11.45 -26.84 -20.91
N LEU A 506 11.14 -26.52 -19.66
CA LEU A 506 10.37 -27.41 -18.77
C LEU A 506 8.89 -27.01 -18.62
N ARG A 507 8.00 -27.88 -19.09
CA ARG A 507 6.60 -27.93 -18.63
C ARG A 507 6.58 -28.40 -17.18
N ARG A 508 6.03 -27.60 -16.27
CA ARG A 508 5.73 -28.04 -14.90
C ARG A 508 4.33 -27.63 -14.53
N GLN A 509 3.64 -28.49 -13.80
CA GLN A 509 2.34 -28.19 -13.21
C GLN A 509 2.60 -27.51 -11.86
N TRP A 510 2.41 -26.19 -11.80
CA TRP A 510 2.55 -25.41 -10.56
C TRP A 510 1.18 -25.01 -10.03
N GLU A 511 1.08 -24.90 -8.71
CA GLU A 511 -0.04 -24.18 -8.10
C GLU A 511 0.00 -22.72 -8.54
N ARG A 512 -1.13 -22.26 -9.06
CA ARG A 512 -1.25 -20.97 -9.77
C ARG A 512 -0.83 -19.77 -8.92
N HIS A 513 -1.09 -19.78 -7.61
CA HIS A 513 -0.74 -18.65 -6.73
C HIS A 513 0.73 -18.65 -6.27
N LEU A 514 1.46 -19.76 -6.43
CA LEU A 514 2.88 -19.86 -6.06
C LEU A 514 3.85 -19.53 -7.20
N VAL A 515 3.33 -19.28 -8.40
CA VAL A 515 4.14 -19.03 -9.61
C VAL A 515 5.13 -17.86 -9.37
N MET A 516 4.63 -16.73 -8.87
CA MET A 516 5.44 -15.53 -8.62
C MET A 516 6.55 -15.76 -7.58
N LYS A 517 6.24 -16.48 -6.49
CA LYS A 517 7.22 -16.89 -5.48
C LYS A 517 8.35 -17.70 -6.10
N ARG A 518 8.01 -18.71 -6.91
CA ARG A 518 9.01 -19.62 -7.52
C ARG A 518 9.87 -18.92 -8.55
N ILE A 519 9.29 -18.04 -9.37
CA ILE A 519 10.05 -17.25 -10.36
C ILE A 519 11.09 -16.38 -9.64
N THR A 520 10.65 -15.61 -8.64
CA THR A 520 11.56 -14.72 -7.90
C THR A 520 12.63 -15.50 -7.15
N GLN A 521 12.29 -16.59 -6.45
CA GLN A 521 13.28 -17.46 -5.79
C GLN A 521 14.32 -17.98 -6.78
N TYR A 522 13.87 -18.54 -7.91
CA TYR A 522 14.79 -19.09 -8.91
C TYR A 522 15.74 -18.04 -9.47
N VAL A 523 15.21 -16.89 -9.87
CA VAL A 523 15.97 -15.82 -10.50
C VAL A 523 16.98 -15.22 -9.52
N LEU A 524 16.58 -15.02 -8.26
CA LEU A 524 17.47 -14.52 -7.21
C LEU A 524 18.55 -15.54 -6.83
N SER A 525 18.22 -16.82 -6.70
CA SER A 525 19.23 -17.86 -6.45
C SER A 525 20.22 -17.99 -7.60
N LYS A 526 19.76 -17.89 -8.85
CA LYS A 526 20.63 -18.03 -10.03
C LYS A 526 21.54 -16.82 -10.25
N HIS A 527 20.98 -15.61 -10.18
CA HIS A 527 21.68 -14.38 -10.62
C HIS A 527 22.26 -13.54 -9.47
N PHE A 528 21.84 -13.80 -8.22
CA PHE A 528 22.35 -13.14 -7.01
C PHE A 528 22.89 -14.12 -5.96
N LEU A 529 22.91 -15.43 -6.24
CA LEU A 529 23.48 -16.45 -5.34
C LEU A 529 22.84 -16.45 -3.95
N LEU A 530 21.57 -16.06 -3.85
CA LEU A 530 20.82 -16.06 -2.60
C LEU A 530 20.25 -17.46 -2.30
N SER A 531 20.54 -17.97 -1.11
CA SER A 531 19.88 -19.16 -0.57
C SER A 531 18.46 -18.83 -0.12
N ASN A 532 17.61 -19.85 0.00
CA ASN A 532 16.24 -19.67 0.48
C ASN A 532 16.18 -19.08 1.91
N ASP A 533 17.16 -19.37 2.76
CA ASP A 533 17.22 -18.84 4.13
C ASP A 533 17.47 -17.32 4.18
N ASN A 534 18.10 -16.78 3.13
CA ASN A 534 18.33 -15.34 2.97
C ASN A 534 17.14 -14.61 2.35
N MET A 535 16.06 -15.33 2.00
CA MET A 535 14.90 -14.80 1.29
C MET A 535 13.61 -15.08 2.07
N LEU A 536 13.09 -14.07 2.76
CA LEU A 536 11.75 -14.15 3.33
C LEU A 536 10.76 -13.57 2.31
N GLN A 537 9.82 -14.38 1.83
CA GLN A 537 8.77 -13.95 0.89
C GLN A 537 7.40 -14.21 1.49
N VAL A 538 6.53 -13.19 1.56
CA VAL A 538 5.19 -13.30 2.13
C VAL A 538 4.18 -13.63 1.02
N VAL A 539 3.78 -14.90 0.91
CA VAL A 539 2.89 -15.43 -0.16
C VAL A 539 2.01 -16.58 0.33
N ASP A 540 2.61 -17.61 0.92
CA ASP A 540 2.01 -18.93 1.15
C ASP A 540 1.95 -19.33 2.63
N GLN A 541 2.35 -18.42 3.53
CA GLN A 541 2.35 -18.64 4.98
C GLN A 541 0.98 -19.00 5.55
N LEU A 542 -0.09 -18.66 4.84
CA LEU A 542 -1.47 -18.91 5.26
C LEU A 542 -2.12 -20.06 4.51
N ASP A 543 -1.43 -20.70 3.56
CA ASP A 543 -2.03 -21.77 2.74
C ASP A 543 -2.45 -22.96 3.59
N PHE A 544 -1.70 -23.28 4.66
CA PHE A 544 -2.05 -24.36 5.59
C PHE A 544 -3.48 -24.24 6.15
N SER A 545 -4.02 -23.02 6.25
CA SER A 545 -5.35 -22.76 6.80
C SER A 545 -6.49 -23.14 5.87
N LEU A 546 -6.20 -23.30 4.57
CA LEU A 546 -7.15 -23.64 3.51
C LEU A 546 -7.07 -25.10 3.06
N LEU A 547 -6.07 -25.85 3.52
CA LEU A 547 -5.88 -27.25 3.18
C LEU A 547 -6.75 -28.14 4.07
N HIS A 548 -7.34 -29.17 3.47
CA HIS A 548 -7.94 -30.30 4.16
C HIS A 548 -7.16 -31.57 3.78
N GLY A 549 -6.40 -32.12 4.72
CA GLY A 549 -5.42 -33.17 4.40
C GLY A 549 -4.29 -32.60 3.53
N SER A 550 -4.13 -33.11 2.30
CA SER A 550 -3.05 -32.73 1.39
C SER A 550 -3.44 -31.78 0.26
N HIS A 551 -4.72 -31.43 0.13
CA HIS A 551 -5.22 -30.62 -0.99
C HIS A 551 -6.18 -29.52 -0.52
N ASP A 552 -6.39 -28.53 -1.40
CA ASP A 552 -7.42 -27.52 -1.24
C ASP A 552 -8.74 -28.04 -1.86
N PRO A 553 -9.81 -28.25 -1.08
CA PRO A 553 -11.09 -28.76 -1.58
C PRO A 553 -11.74 -27.89 -2.67
N ILE A 554 -11.35 -26.60 -2.79
CA ILE A 554 -11.84 -25.71 -3.87
C ILE A 554 -11.54 -26.24 -5.27
N SER A 555 -10.52 -27.10 -5.41
CA SER A 555 -10.18 -27.76 -6.68
C SER A 555 -11.31 -28.66 -7.20
N LEU A 556 -12.21 -29.11 -6.31
CA LEU A 556 -13.34 -29.98 -6.63
C LEU A 556 -14.65 -29.21 -6.91
N SER A 557 -14.68 -27.89 -6.70
CA SER A 557 -15.88 -27.06 -6.93
C SER A 557 -16.46 -27.20 -8.34
N GLY A 558 -15.62 -27.49 -9.35
CA GLY A 558 -16.11 -27.74 -10.71
C GLY A 558 -17.02 -28.97 -10.84
N SER A 559 -16.84 -29.98 -10.00
CA SER A 559 -17.74 -31.15 -9.96
C SER A 559 -19.06 -30.83 -9.27
N LEU A 560 -19.02 -30.02 -8.20
CA LEU A 560 -20.21 -29.52 -7.52
C LEU A 560 -21.08 -28.66 -8.45
N MET A 561 -20.46 -27.73 -9.20
CA MET A 561 -21.17 -26.89 -10.17
C MET A 561 -21.89 -27.73 -11.23
N LYS A 562 -21.21 -28.74 -11.80
CA LYS A 562 -21.83 -29.67 -12.75
C LYS A 562 -22.99 -30.46 -12.15
N ALA A 563 -22.85 -30.94 -10.91
CA ALA A 563 -23.92 -31.65 -10.23
C ALA A 563 -25.15 -30.75 -10.04
N PHE A 564 -24.95 -29.50 -9.64
CA PHE A 564 -26.03 -28.52 -9.51
C PHE A 564 -26.68 -28.16 -10.86
N GLU A 565 -25.91 -27.96 -11.93
CA GLU A 565 -26.45 -27.70 -13.27
C GLU A 565 -27.40 -28.81 -13.74
N VAL A 566 -27.00 -30.07 -13.53
CA VAL A 566 -27.83 -31.24 -13.87
C VAL A 566 -29.08 -31.30 -12.99
N LEU A 567 -28.93 -31.11 -11.67
CA LEU A 567 -30.08 -31.07 -10.75
C LEU A 567 -31.06 -29.94 -11.11
N SER A 568 -30.55 -28.76 -11.41
CA SER A 568 -31.32 -27.58 -11.82
C SER A 568 -32.13 -27.85 -13.10
N LYS A 569 -31.51 -28.51 -14.09
CA LYS A 569 -32.20 -28.94 -15.31
C LYS A 569 -33.30 -29.95 -15.01
N ASN A 570 -33.01 -30.97 -14.18
CA ASN A 570 -33.95 -32.01 -13.82
C ASN A 570 -35.18 -31.46 -13.07
N LEU A 571 -34.97 -30.52 -12.13
CA LEU A 571 -36.04 -29.85 -11.40
C LEU A 571 -36.95 -29.06 -12.36
N ARG A 572 -36.38 -28.30 -13.30
CA ARG A 572 -37.17 -27.53 -14.29
C ARG A 572 -37.92 -28.42 -15.28
N SER A 573 -37.46 -29.65 -15.52
CA SER A 573 -38.11 -30.62 -16.41
C SER A 573 -39.07 -31.57 -15.69
N LEU A 574 -39.42 -31.33 -14.42
CA LEU A 574 -40.39 -32.15 -13.71
C LEU A 574 -41.81 -31.92 -14.27
N ASP A 575 -42.35 -32.97 -14.88
CA ASP A 575 -43.72 -32.98 -15.39
C ASP A 575 -44.74 -33.42 -14.31
N GLY A 576 -45.97 -32.95 -14.46
CA GLY A 576 -47.09 -33.35 -13.58
C GLY A 576 -47.17 -32.62 -12.24
N LEU A 577 -46.40 -31.54 -12.06
CA LEU A 577 -46.59 -30.56 -10.98
C LEU A 577 -47.70 -29.56 -11.37
N PRO A 578 -48.64 -29.19 -10.47
CA PRO A 578 -49.68 -28.21 -10.81
C PRO A 578 -49.16 -26.78 -11.12
N LEU A 579 -47.94 -26.43 -10.71
CA LEU A 579 -47.22 -25.21 -11.04
C LEU A 579 -45.80 -25.61 -11.43
N LYS A 580 -45.30 -25.11 -12.56
CA LYS A 580 -43.94 -25.42 -12.99
C LYS A 580 -42.93 -24.65 -12.14
N ILE A 581 -41.73 -25.21 -12.05
CA ILE A 581 -40.58 -24.56 -11.43
C ILE A 581 -40.03 -23.52 -12.41
N SER A 582 -40.14 -22.23 -12.06
CA SER A 582 -39.68 -21.11 -12.88
C SER A 582 -38.19 -20.85 -12.70
N SER A 583 -37.69 -20.92 -11.46
CA SER A 583 -36.29 -20.65 -11.13
C SER A 583 -35.75 -21.63 -10.10
N VAL A 584 -34.46 -21.91 -10.21
CA VAL A 584 -33.69 -22.72 -9.26
C VAL A 584 -32.36 -22.00 -9.05
N GLN A 585 -32.11 -21.56 -7.83
CA GLN A 585 -30.95 -20.73 -7.48
C GLN A 585 -30.15 -21.36 -6.33
N PRO A 586 -28.81 -21.46 -6.44
CA PRO A 586 -27.98 -21.92 -5.34
C PRO A 586 -27.76 -20.81 -4.31
N LEU A 587 -27.90 -21.13 -3.03
CA LEU A 587 -27.72 -20.18 -1.91
C LEU A 587 -26.50 -20.49 -1.04
N ASP A 588 -25.92 -21.67 -1.15
CA ASP A 588 -24.77 -22.05 -0.34
C ASP A 588 -23.47 -21.32 -0.76
N PRO A 589 -22.60 -20.88 0.18
CA PRO A 589 -21.30 -20.27 -0.11
C PRO A 589 -20.39 -21.11 -1.02
N ALA A 590 -20.57 -22.43 -1.08
CA ALA A 590 -19.80 -23.30 -1.97
C ALA A 590 -19.99 -22.96 -3.45
N PHE A 591 -21.18 -22.47 -3.85
CA PHE A 591 -21.48 -22.09 -5.24
C PHE A 591 -20.97 -20.70 -5.62
N ARG A 592 -20.54 -19.90 -4.67
CA ARG A 592 -19.92 -18.58 -4.91
C ARG A 592 -18.45 -18.54 -4.50
N TYR A 593 -17.83 -19.71 -4.35
CA TYR A 593 -16.41 -19.91 -4.04
C TYR A 593 -15.92 -19.29 -2.72
N THR A 594 -16.84 -19.01 -1.79
CA THR A 594 -16.55 -18.41 -0.48
C THR A 594 -16.62 -19.42 0.66
N SER A 595 -17.04 -20.67 0.40
CA SER A 595 -16.97 -21.73 1.40
C SER A 595 -15.50 -22.05 1.71
N VAL A 596 -15.18 -22.10 3.00
CA VAL A 596 -13.83 -22.41 3.48
C VAL A 596 -13.40 -23.79 2.99
N PHE A 597 -14.24 -24.79 3.22
CA PHE A 597 -14.08 -26.17 2.79
C PHE A 597 -15.35 -26.57 2.04
N PRO A 598 -15.45 -26.30 0.72
CA PRO A 598 -16.59 -26.78 -0.05
C PRO A 598 -16.72 -28.29 0.07
N PRO A 599 -17.94 -28.85 0.08
CA PRO A 599 -18.13 -30.27 0.29
C PRO A 599 -17.52 -31.06 -0.87
N GLU A 600 -16.98 -32.23 -0.53
CA GLU A 600 -16.52 -33.21 -1.50
C GLU A 600 -17.63 -34.22 -1.80
N PRO A 601 -17.63 -34.87 -2.97
CA PRO A 601 -18.55 -35.96 -3.27
C PRO A 601 -18.49 -37.04 -2.17
N HIS A 602 -19.57 -37.19 -1.44
CA HIS A 602 -19.68 -38.13 -0.34
C HIS A 602 -20.18 -39.50 -0.86
N PRO A 603 -19.49 -40.61 -0.52
CA PRO A 603 -19.88 -41.94 -0.98
C PRO A 603 -21.32 -42.34 -0.57
N LEU A 604 -21.80 -41.90 0.61
CA LEU A 604 -23.18 -42.17 1.05
C LEU A 604 -24.24 -41.36 0.30
N ALA A 605 -23.84 -40.33 -0.46
CA ALA A 605 -24.72 -39.51 -1.28
C ALA A 605 -24.69 -39.92 -2.76
N GLU A 606 -24.01 -41.03 -3.10
CA GLU A 606 -24.08 -41.65 -4.41
C GLU A 606 -25.11 -42.80 -4.45
N LYS A 607 -25.80 -42.92 -5.60
CA LYS A 607 -26.73 -44.01 -5.89
C LYS A 607 -26.06 -45.39 -5.92
N LYS A 608 -24.79 -45.46 -6.34
CA LYS A 608 -24.08 -46.73 -6.46
C LYS A 608 -23.76 -47.22 -5.06
N ALA A 609 -24.45 -48.27 -4.64
CA ALA A 609 -24.24 -48.96 -3.37
C ALA A 609 -22.74 -49.09 -3.09
N VAL A 610 -22.22 -48.21 -2.25
CA VAL A 610 -20.86 -48.33 -1.72
C VAL A 610 -20.84 -49.67 -1.02
N ASN A 611 -19.96 -50.55 -1.47
CA ASN A 611 -19.74 -51.84 -0.86
C ASN A 611 -19.53 -51.59 0.64
N LYS A 612 -20.52 -51.93 1.48
CA LYS A 612 -20.55 -51.57 2.92
C LYS A 612 -19.33 -52.09 3.69
N GLN A 613 -18.55 -52.99 3.09
CA GLN A 613 -17.25 -53.46 3.59
C GLN A 613 -16.11 -52.43 3.45
N LEU A 614 -16.11 -51.53 2.46
CA LEU A 614 -15.07 -50.50 2.29
C LEU A 614 -15.21 -49.35 3.31
N LEU A 615 -16.45 -49.03 3.72
CA LEU A 615 -16.76 -48.01 4.73
C LEU A 615 -16.29 -48.39 6.14
N LYS A 616 -15.96 -49.67 6.39
CA LYS A 616 -15.36 -50.10 7.67
C LYS A 616 -13.88 -49.71 7.81
N PHE A 617 -13.22 -49.32 6.71
CA PHE A 617 -11.79 -49.00 6.67
C PHE A 617 -11.49 -47.54 6.33
N THR A 618 -12.51 -46.72 6.03
CA THR A 618 -12.37 -45.28 5.80
C THR A 618 -13.12 -44.50 6.87
N THR A 619 -12.46 -43.53 7.49
CA THR A 619 -13.01 -42.55 8.44
C THR A 619 -13.96 -41.57 7.74
N ALA A 620 -14.98 -42.07 7.05
CA ALA A 620 -15.96 -41.23 6.36
C ALA A 620 -16.92 -40.61 7.37
N THR A 621 -17.06 -39.29 7.34
CA THR A 621 -17.96 -38.53 8.21
C THR A 621 -19.41 -38.99 7.98
N THR A 622 -20.12 -39.38 9.03
CA THR A 622 -21.52 -39.84 8.92
C THR A 622 -22.53 -38.71 8.74
N CYS A 623 -22.08 -37.45 8.82
CA CYS A 623 -22.91 -36.26 8.66
C CYS A 623 -22.52 -35.54 7.36
N VAL A 624 -23.44 -35.48 6.40
CA VAL A 624 -23.28 -34.73 5.15
C VAL A 624 -24.00 -33.39 5.32
N GLN A 625 -23.27 -32.28 5.18
CA GLN A 625 -23.86 -30.95 5.25
C GLN A 625 -24.68 -30.69 3.96
N PRO A 626 -25.98 -30.36 4.07
CA PRO A 626 -26.81 -30.10 2.91
C PRO A 626 -26.61 -28.66 2.39
N LEU A 627 -26.60 -28.53 1.07
CA LEU A 627 -26.40 -27.28 0.34
C LEU A 627 -27.74 -26.61 0.02
N ASP A 628 -27.98 -25.41 0.53
CA ASP A 628 -29.25 -24.70 0.32
C ASP A 628 -29.47 -24.32 -1.16
N VAL A 629 -30.66 -24.63 -1.67
CA VAL A 629 -31.16 -24.32 -3.01
C VAL A 629 -32.56 -23.73 -2.90
N MET A 630 -32.72 -22.55 -3.48
CA MET A 630 -34.01 -21.86 -3.58
C MET A 630 -34.72 -22.21 -4.88
N ILE A 631 -36.01 -22.53 -4.76
CA ILE A 631 -36.91 -22.81 -5.87
C ILE A 631 -37.99 -21.73 -5.92
N GLN A 632 -38.28 -21.23 -7.12
CA GLN A 632 -39.46 -20.40 -7.38
C GLN A 632 -40.40 -21.16 -8.30
N LEU A 633 -41.69 -21.07 -8.01
CA LEU A 633 -42.76 -21.61 -8.84
C LEU A 633 -43.30 -20.52 -9.76
N GLU A 634 -44.02 -20.90 -10.81
CA GLU A 634 -44.78 -19.95 -11.63
C GLU A 634 -45.79 -19.15 -10.80
N SER A 635 -45.99 -17.89 -11.20
CA SER A 635 -46.96 -17.02 -10.53
C SER A 635 -48.37 -17.60 -10.61
N SER A 636 -49.08 -17.62 -9.48
CA SER A 636 -50.46 -18.13 -9.38
C SER A 636 -51.33 -17.20 -8.54
N GLY A 637 -52.59 -17.06 -8.94
CA GLY A 637 -53.60 -16.34 -8.15
C GLY A 637 -54.14 -17.14 -6.97
N LEU A 638 -53.97 -18.47 -6.99
CA LEU A 638 -54.65 -19.44 -6.10
C LEU A 638 -53.94 -19.67 -4.75
N TRP A 639 -52.88 -18.92 -4.45
CA TRP A 639 -52.20 -19.02 -3.15
C TRP A 639 -53.10 -18.56 -2.00
N PRO A 640 -53.06 -19.23 -0.83
CA PRO A 640 -53.76 -18.79 0.36
C PRO A 640 -53.38 -17.37 0.79
N LEU A 641 -54.27 -16.70 1.53
CA LEU A 641 -54.01 -15.37 2.10
C LEU A 641 -53.39 -15.43 3.50
N ASP A 642 -53.57 -16.55 4.21
CA ASP A 642 -53.04 -16.77 5.55
C ASP A 642 -51.57 -17.24 5.49
N GLU A 643 -50.73 -16.72 6.39
CA GLU A 643 -49.29 -16.99 6.42
C GLU A 643 -48.99 -18.46 6.71
N VAL A 644 -49.66 -19.05 7.71
CA VAL A 644 -49.47 -20.47 8.06
C VAL A 644 -49.93 -21.36 6.91
N ALA A 645 -51.05 -21.02 6.26
CA ALA A 645 -51.53 -21.73 5.09
C ALA A 645 -50.56 -21.64 3.90
N ILE A 646 -49.89 -20.50 3.68
CA ILE A 646 -48.85 -20.35 2.65
C ILE A 646 -47.70 -21.33 2.94
N GLU A 647 -47.18 -21.35 4.16
CA GLU A 647 -46.06 -22.23 4.53
C GLU A 647 -46.45 -23.72 4.39
N LYS A 648 -47.64 -24.13 4.86
CA LYS A 648 -48.12 -25.51 4.67
C LYS A 648 -48.33 -25.87 3.20
N THR A 649 -48.72 -24.90 2.37
CA THR A 649 -48.80 -25.09 0.92
C THR A 649 -47.42 -25.31 0.32
N LYS A 650 -46.39 -24.54 0.73
CA LYS A 650 -44.99 -24.79 0.32
C LYS A 650 -44.52 -26.19 0.71
N THR A 651 -44.82 -26.65 1.93
CA THR A 651 -44.51 -28.01 2.37
C THR A 651 -45.16 -29.05 1.47
N ALA A 652 -46.45 -28.88 1.11
CA ALA A 652 -47.15 -29.78 0.21
C ALA A 652 -46.49 -29.83 -1.19
N TRP A 653 -46.07 -28.68 -1.71
CA TRP A 653 -45.31 -28.60 -2.97
C TRP A 653 -43.96 -29.31 -2.89
N LEU A 654 -43.22 -29.12 -1.80
CA LEU A 654 -41.94 -29.78 -1.57
C LEU A 654 -42.11 -31.31 -1.52
N ILE A 655 -43.15 -31.82 -0.85
CA ILE A 655 -43.46 -33.25 -0.80
C ILE A 655 -43.76 -33.81 -2.19
N GLU A 656 -44.56 -33.10 -3.00
CA GLU A 656 -44.87 -33.54 -4.36
C GLU A 656 -43.62 -33.54 -5.25
N ILE A 657 -42.78 -32.50 -5.15
CA ILE A 657 -41.47 -32.46 -5.84
C ILE A 657 -40.61 -33.66 -5.43
N ALA A 658 -40.50 -33.94 -4.13
CA ALA A 658 -39.73 -35.07 -3.61
C ALA A 658 -40.24 -36.41 -4.17
N LYS A 659 -41.56 -36.61 -4.21
CA LYS A 659 -42.19 -37.80 -4.76
C LYS A 659 -41.86 -37.98 -6.24
N ARG A 660 -41.95 -36.91 -7.05
CA ARG A 660 -41.61 -36.99 -8.48
C ARG A 660 -40.13 -37.26 -8.73
N LEU A 661 -39.24 -36.70 -7.92
CA LEU A 661 -37.80 -36.98 -7.99
C LEU A 661 -37.48 -38.44 -7.64
N GLN A 662 -38.20 -39.01 -6.67
CA GLN A 662 -38.10 -40.44 -6.34
C GLN A 662 -38.66 -41.32 -7.46
N ASP A 663 -39.85 -41.00 -7.99
CA ASP A 663 -40.53 -41.85 -8.98
C ASP A 663 -39.84 -41.84 -10.36
N HIS A 664 -39.39 -40.68 -10.83
CA HIS A 664 -38.86 -40.52 -12.19
C HIS A 664 -37.34 -40.65 -12.28
N LEU A 665 -36.62 -40.26 -11.23
CA LEU A 665 -35.16 -40.18 -11.24
C LEU A 665 -34.50 -41.06 -10.17
N GLU A 666 -35.29 -41.78 -9.36
CA GLU A 666 -34.88 -42.60 -8.20
C GLU A 666 -33.91 -41.88 -7.25
N ILE A 667 -34.07 -40.56 -7.11
CA ILE A 667 -33.21 -39.75 -6.25
C ILE A 667 -33.69 -39.91 -4.80
N PHE A 668 -32.76 -40.16 -3.88
CA PHE A 668 -33.11 -40.25 -2.45
C PHE A 668 -33.50 -38.86 -1.93
N CYS A 669 -34.73 -38.74 -1.43
CA CYS A 669 -35.27 -37.49 -0.88
C CYS A 669 -35.82 -37.74 0.53
N THR A 670 -35.55 -36.82 1.45
CA THR A 670 -36.09 -36.80 2.82
C THR A 670 -36.80 -35.48 3.05
N ALA A 671 -38.10 -35.52 3.31
CA ALA A 671 -38.90 -34.33 3.59
C ALA A 671 -38.93 -34.04 5.10
N SER A 672 -38.84 -32.76 5.45
CA SER A 672 -39.07 -32.20 6.79
C SER A 672 -40.23 -31.18 6.72
N GLU A 673 -40.50 -30.48 7.82
CA GLU A 673 -41.65 -29.56 7.90
C GLU A 673 -41.55 -28.38 6.91
N ASP A 674 -40.36 -27.82 6.70
CA ASP A 674 -40.12 -26.63 5.88
C ASP A 674 -39.16 -26.86 4.69
N VAL A 675 -38.56 -28.05 4.60
CA VAL A 675 -37.48 -28.35 3.62
C VAL A 675 -37.57 -29.77 3.07
N VAL A 676 -36.93 -29.97 1.91
CA VAL A 676 -36.64 -31.31 1.37
C VAL A 676 -35.14 -31.45 1.12
N ASP A 677 -34.53 -32.44 1.75
CA ASP A 677 -33.12 -32.79 1.54
C ASP A 677 -33.01 -33.91 0.49
N ILE A 678 -32.09 -33.76 -0.45
CA ILE A 678 -31.92 -34.62 -1.62
C ILE A 678 -30.47 -35.07 -1.72
N LEU A 679 -30.22 -36.36 -1.91
CA LEU A 679 -28.89 -36.89 -2.20
C LEU A 679 -28.71 -37.11 -3.71
N PHE A 680 -27.84 -36.33 -4.33
CA PHE A 680 -27.63 -36.34 -5.76
C PHE A 680 -26.15 -36.17 -6.14
N SER A 681 -25.62 -37.09 -6.95
CA SER A 681 -24.25 -37.05 -7.48
C SER A 681 -23.16 -36.88 -6.40
N GLY A 682 -23.33 -37.51 -5.23
CA GLY A 682 -22.39 -37.41 -4.11
C GLY A 682 -22.61 -36.18 -3.21
N TYR A 683 -23.64 -35.36 -3.46
CA TYR A 683 -23.92 -34.16 -2.67
C TYR A 683 -25.29 -34.23 -2.01
N ALA A 684 -25.45 -33.55 -0.88
CA ALA A 684 -26.76 -33.29 -0.27
C ALA A 684 -27.21 -31.87 -0.64
N PHE A 685 -28.43 -31.72 -1.18
CA PHE A 685 -29.05 -30.44 -1.51
C PHE A 685 -30.33 -30.25 -0.70
N ARG A 686 -30.53 -29.05 -0.17
CA ARG A 686 -31.72 -28.67 0.61
C ARG A 686 -32.59 -27.72 -0.20
N LEU A 687 -33.79 -28.17 -0.56
CA LEU A 687 -34.74 -27.37 -1.32
C LEU A 687 -35.61 -26.52 -0.39
N ARG A 688 -35.73 -25.23 -0.71
CA ARG A 688 -36.64 -24.26 -0.09
C ARG A 688 -37.44 -23.52 -1.16
N ILE A 689 -38.71 -23.25 -0.92
CA ILE A 689 -39.57 -22.52 -1.86
C ILE A 689 -39.68 -21.05 -1.46
N LEU A 690 -39.37 -20.14 -2.38
CA LEU A 690 -39.63 -18.70 -2.25
C LEU A 690 -40.97 -18.35 -2.93
N HIS A 691 -41.82 -17.61 -2.23
CA HIS A 691 -43.12 -17.16 -2.75
C HIS A 691 -43.13 -15.65 -3.10
N GLU A 692 -43.47 -15.33 -4.36
CA GLU A 692 -43.40 -13.96 -4.93
C GLU A 692 -44.31 -12.91 -4.27
N LYS A 693 -45.46 -13.28 -3.68
CA LYS A 693 -46.31 -12.29 -2.98
C LYS A 693 -45.72 -11.85 -1.64
N GLY A 694 -44.82 -12.63 -1.04
CA GLY A 694 -44.02 -12.18 0.11
C GLY A 694 -43.09 -11.01 -0.26
N LEU A 695 -42.81 -10.82 -1.55
CA LEU A 695 -41.89 -9.82 -2.10
C LEU A 695 -42.55 -8.51 -2.52
N ARG A 696 -43.77 -8.53 -3.06
CA ARG A 696 -44.48 -7.30 -3.50
C ARG A 696 -44.83 -6.34 -2.36
N LEU A 697 -44.68 -6.77 -1.11
CA LEU A 697 -44.82 -5.93 0.09
C LEU A 697 -43.52 -5.18 0.46
N LEU A 698 -42.38 -5.49 -0.17
CA LEU A 698 -41.11 -4.76 0.00
C LEU A 698 -41.04 -3.49 -0.87
N THR A 699 -41.63 -3.51 -2.07
CA THR A 699 -41.54 -2.39 -3.04
C THR A 699 -42.43 -1.19 -2.70
N ASN A 700 -43.47 -1.36 -1.87
CA ASN A 700 -44.38 -0.27 -1.48
C ASN A 700 -43.93 0.49 -0.20
N GLN A 701 -42.70 0.28 0.27
CA GLN A 701 -42.14 0.92 1.47
C GLN A 701 -41.71 2.38 1.27
N ALA A 702 -42.35 3.12 0.34
CA ALA A 702 -42.22 4.57 0.24
C ALA A 702 -43.37 5.32 0.94
N ASP A 703 -44.54 4.70 1.15
CA ASP A 703 -45.70 5.37 1.75
C ASP A 703 -46.38 4.54 2.85
N ASN A 704 -46.31 5.07 4.06
CA ASN A 704 -47.17 4.86 5.23
C ASN A 704 -48.09 3.61 5.26
N GLY A 705 -47.73 2.62 6.08
CA GLY A 705 -48.66 1.61 6.59
C GLY A 705 -47.99 0.32 7.02
N VAL A 706 -48.09 -0.03 8.31
CA VAL A 706 -47.70 -1.35 8.82
C VAL A 706 -48.61 -2.41 8.18
N ILE A 707 -48.10 -3.21 7.25
CA ILE A 707 -48.81 -4.39 6.76
C ILE A 707 -48.18 -5.63 7.41
N LYS A 708 -48.96 -6.27 8.30
CA LYS A 708 -48.73 -7.62 8.81
C LYS A 708 -48.89 -8.63 7.66
N GLY A 709 -47.92 -9.51 7.42
CA GLY A 709 -48.12 -10.68 6.55
C GLY A 709 -46.95 -11.16 5.68
N VAL A 710 -45.71 -10.69 5.88
CA VAL A 710 -44.53 -11.32 5.23
C VAL A 710 -43.89 -12.28 6.22
N SER A 711 -43.88 -13.57 5.85
CA SER A 711 -43.09 -14.60 6.56
C SER A 711 -41.63 -14.17 6.64
N ALA A 712 -41.10 -14.09 7.85
CA ALA A 712 -39.70 -13.72 8.10
C ALA A 712 -38.73 -14.59 7.27
N SER A 713 -39.09 -15.85 7.06
CA SER A 713 -38.34 -16.84 6.28
C SER A 713 -38.23 -16.50 4.79
N ASP A 714 -39.32 -16.02 4.15
CA ASP A 714 -39.28 -15.63 2.74
C ASP A 714 -38.41 -14.39 2.50
N ARG A 715 -38.47 -13.44 3.44
CA ARG A 715 -37.63 -12.24 3.39
C ARG A 715 -36.15 -12.62 3.47
N GLU A 716 -35.78 -13.47 4.42
CA GLU A 716 -34.41 -13.97 4.55
C GLU A 716 -33.96 -14.72 3.29
N LEU A 717 -34.80 -15.60 2.76
CA LEU A 717 -34.50 -16.41 1.58
C LEU A 717 -34.27 -15.52 0.34
N PHE A 718 -35.07 -14.48 0.15
CA PHE A 718 -34.86 -13.51 -0.93
C PHE A 718 -33.55 -12.75 -0.79
N LEU A 719 -33.22 -12.27 0.41
CA LEU A 719 -31.98 -11.54 0.68
C LEU A 719 -30.75 -12.42 0.46
N ARG A 720 -30.79 -13.69 0.89
CA ARG A 720 -29.76 -14.68 0.57
C ARG A 720 -29.64 -14.92 -0.94
N GLY A 721 -30.77 -14.94 -1.66
CA GLY A 721 -30.80 -15.02 -3.12
C GLY A 721 -30.10 -13.83 -3.80
N GLN A 722 -30.41 -12.60 -3.39
CA GLN A 722 -29.75 -11.39 -3.90
C GLN A 722 -28.26 -11.40 -3.59
N HIS A 723 -27.90 -11.68 -2.33
CA HIS A 723 -26.52 -11.77 -1.88
C HIS A 723 -25.72 -12.81 -2.69
N SER A 724 -26.23 -14.03 -2.81
CA SER A 724 -25.55 -15.12 -3.53
C SER A 724 -25.30 -14.75 -5.00
N SER A 725 -26.29 -14.14 -5.66
CA SER A 725 -26.16 -13.68 -7.05
C SER A 725 -25.08 -12.61 -7.21
N MET A 726 -25.13 -11.56 -6.38
CA MET A 726 -24.19 -10.44 -6.47
C MET A 726 -22.76 -10.84 -6.14
N ILE A 727 -22.55 -11.65 -5.10
CA ILE A 727 -21.22 -12.14 -4.72
C ILE A 727 -20.63 -13.07 -5.78
N ASN A 728 -21.46 -13.93 -6.38
CA ASN A 728 -21.00 -14.76 -7.49
C ASN A 728 -20.57 -13.91 -8.71
N GLY A 729 -21.29 -12.82 -9.00
CA GLY A 729 -20.89 -11.83 -10.00
C GLY A 729 -19.54 -11.17 -9.66
N LEU A 730 -19.38 -10.72 -8.41
CA LEU A 730 -18.16 -10.10 -7.92
C LEU A 730 -16.94 -11.03 -8.03
N GLN A 731 -17.11 -12.31 -7.67
CA GLN A 731 -16.09 -13.35 -7.82
C GLN A 731 -15.66 -13.54 -9.28
N GLY A 732 -16.58 -13.40 -10.24
CA GLY A 732 -16.28 -13.43 -11.67
C GLY A 732 -15.42 -12.25 -12.12
N CYS A 733 -15.61 -11.07 -11.54
CA CYS A 733 -14.80 -9.88 -11.79
C CYS A 733 -13.43 -9.94 -11.09
N TYR A 734 -13.38 -10.50 -9.88
CA TYR A 734 -12.18 -10.57 -9.04
C TYR A 734 -11.89 -12.02 -8.62
N PRO A 735 -11.09 -12.78 -9.38
CA PRO A 735 -10.82 -14.20 -9.10
C PRO A 735 -10.22 -14.50 -7.71
N LEU A 736 -9.56 -13.51 -7.09
CA LEU A 736 -8.98 -13.64 -5.75
C LEU A 736 -9.90 -13.28 -4.60
N TYR A 737 -11.10 -12.78 -4.87
CA TYR A 737 -12.08 -12.47 -3.84
C TYR A 737 -12.38 -13.69 -2.96
N GLY A 738 -12.77 -14.82 -3.55
CA GLY A 738 -13.10 -16.07 -2.86
C GLY A 738 -11.97 -16.58 -1.96
N PRO A 739 -10.73 -16.75 -2.48
CA PRO A 739 -9.58 -17.10 -1.65
C PRO A 739 -9.36 -16.16 -0.44
N VAL A 740 -9.54 -14.85 -0.59
CA VAL A 740 -9.41 -13.89 0.52
C VAL A 740 -10.56 -14.06 1.53
N VAL A 741 -11.80 -14.24 1.06
CA VAL A 741 -12.95 -14.54 1.93
C VAL A 741 -12.71 -15.81 2.74
N ARG A 742 -12.17 -16.86 2.13
CA ARG A 742 -11.90 -18.13 2.82
C ARG A 742 -10.89 -17.93 3.95
N LEU A 743 -9.82 -17.16 3.73
CA LEU A 743 -8.87 -16.79 4.79
C LEU A 743 -9.53 -15.96 5.89
N ALA A 744 -10.34 -14.97 5.53
CA ALA A 744 -11.07 -14.15 6.49
C ALA A 744 -12.02 -15.00 7.36
N LYS A 745 -12.81 -15.90 6.76
CA LYS A 745 -13.70 -16.83 7.47
C LYS A 745 -12.91 -17.79 8.37
N ARG A 746 -11.77 -18.33 7.92
CA ARG A 746 -10.88 -19.15 8.78
C ARG A 746 -10.40 -18.38 9.98
N TRP A 747 -9.97 -17.13 9.80
CA TRP A 747 -9.53 -16.28 10.89
C TRP A 747 -10.65 -16.00 11.89
N VAL A 748 -11.84 -15.60 11.41
CA VAL A 748 -13.04 -15.37 12.24
C VAL A 748 -13.38 -16.63 13.04
N ALA A 749 -13.39 -17.80 12.40
CA ALA A 749 -13.68 -19.08 13.05
C ALA A 749 -12.61 -19.45 14.10
N SER A 750 -11.33 -19.23 13.81
CA SER A 750 -10.23 -19.52 14.73
C SER A 750 -10.26 -18.68 16.01
N HIS A 751 -10.92 -17.51 15.96
CA HIS A 751 -11.15 -16.63 17.10
C HIS A 751 -12.54 -16.82 17.72
N LEU A 752 -13.27 -17.89 17.36
CA LEU A 752 -14.59 -18.23 17.89
C LEU A 752 -15.68 -17.17 17.61
N PHE A 753 -15.54 -16.43 16.52
CA PHE A 753 -16.50 -15.39 16.12
C PHE A 753 -17.53 -15.85 15.09
N SER A 754 -17.48 -17.10 14.61
CA SER A 754 -18.40 -17.63 13.59
C SER A 754 -19.87 -17.65 14.01
N SER A 755 -20.17 -17.76 15.31
CA SER A 755 -21.54 -17.66 15.82
C SER A 755 -22.04 -16.21 15.95
N PHE A 756 -21.15 -15.23 15.81
CA PHE A 756 -21.46 -13.81 16.01
C PHE A 756 -21.42 -12.99 14.73
N LEU A 757 -20.70 -13.46 13.71
CA LEU A 757 -20.58 -12.79 12.43
C LEU A 757 -21.03 -13.77 11.35
N ALA A 758 -22.15 -13.44 10.69
CA ALA A 758 -22.67 -14.23 9.58
C ALA A 758 -21.65 -14.34 8.44
N GLU A 759 -21.69 -15.42 7.69
CA GLU A 759 -20.78 -15.61 6.55
C GLU A 759 -20.93 -14.51 5.50
N GLU A 760 -22.17 -14.10 5.25
CA GLU A 760 -22.54 -13.00 4.36
C GLU A 760 -21.94 -11.67 4.83
N ALA A 761 -21.82 -11.43 6.14
CA ALA A 761 -21.17 -10.23 6.67
C ALA A 761 -19.66 -10.25 6.38
N VAL A 762 -18.99 -11.39 6.53
CA VAL A 762 -17.57 -11.54 6.18
C VAL A 762 -17.35 -11.33 4.68
N GLU A 763 -18.25 -11.88 3.86
CA GLU A 763 -18.25 -11.68 2.41
C GLU A 763 -18.35 -10.19 2.04
N LEU A 764 -19.28 -9.44 2.65
CA LEU A 764 -19.43 -8.00 2.41
C LEU A 764 -18.22 -7.18 2.88
N LEU A 765 -17.62 -7.53 4.02
CA LEU A 765 -16.40 -6.87 4.51
C LEU A 765 -15.24 -7.04 3.54
N VAL A 766 -15.07 -8.24 2.99
CA VAL A 766 -14.03 -8.48 1.98
C VAL A 766 -14.40 -7.82 0.65
N ALA A 767 -15.68 -7.83 0.25
CA ALA A 767 -16.15 -7.20 -0.98
C ALA A 767 -15.82 -5.70 -1.00
N TYR A 768 -15.95 -5.02 0.15
CA TYR A 768 -15.55 -3.64 0.32
C TYR A 768 -14.09 -3.38 -0.11
N LEU A 769 -13.16 -4.30 0.18
CA LEU A 769 -11.74 -4.16 -0.17
C LEU A 769 -11.48 -4.17 -1.68
N PHE A 770 -12.35 -4.82 -2.45
CA PHE A 770 -12.24 -4.89 -3.92
C PHE A 770 -13.02 -3.75 -4.60
N LEU A 771 -14.15 -3.35 -4.02
CA LEU A 771 -15.02 -2.30 -4.57
C LEU A 771 -14.54 -0.88 -4.22
N LYS A 772 -13.99 -0.70 -3.01
CA LYS A 772 -13.41 0.55 -2.52
C LYS A 772 -12.01 0.30 -1.94
N PRO A 773 -11.02 0.06 -2.81
CA PRO A 773 -9.68 -0.36 -2.37
C PRO A 773 -8.84 0.77 -1.75
N PHE A 774 -9.28 2.03 -1.80
CA PHE A 774 -8.49 3.18 -1.36
C PHE A 774 -8.03 3.07 0.11
N PRO A 775 -6.82 3.56 0.45
CA PRO A 775 -5.80 4.13 -0.43
C PRO A 775 -4.89 3.09 -1.14
N PHE A 776 -5.35 1.85 -1.26
CA PHE A 776 -4.67 0.79 -1.98
C PHE A 776 -5.32 0.55 -3.36
N CYS A 777 -4.84 -0.48 -4.07
CA CYS A 777 -5.49 -1.03 -5.27
C CYS A 777 -6.30 -2.28 -4.90
N ALA A 778 -7.17 -2.79 -5.79
CA ALA A 778 -7.86 -4.06 -5.55
C ALA A 778 -6.83 -5.19 -5.29
N PRO A 779 -7.01 -6.05 -4.27
CA PRO A 779 -6.01 -7.08 -3.95
C PRO A 779 -5.78 -8.07 -5.09
N CYS A 780 -4.51 -8.29 -5.46
CA CYS A 780 -4.08 -9.30 -6.42
C CYS A 780 -3.28 -10.44 -5.77
N SER A 781 -3.28 -10.55 -4.43
CA SER A 781 -2.82 -11.73 -3.70
C SER A 781 -3.75 -12.08 -2.54
N ARG A 782 -3.69 -13.34 -2.08
CA ARG A 782 -4.46 -13.81 -0.92
C ARG A 782 -4.02 -13.10 0.37
N VAL A 783 -2.71 -12.94 0.56
CA VAL A 783 -2.15 -12.36 1.78
C VAL A 783 -2.37 -10.86 1.83
N SER A 784 -2.18 -10.12 0.73
CA SER A 784 -2.47 -8.69 0.68
C SER A 784 -3.95 -8.39 0.98
N GLY A 785 -4.88 -9.18 0.41
CA GLY A 785 -6.30 -9.08 0.71
C GLY A 785 -6.62 -9.38 2.18
N PHE A 786 -6.03 -10.44 2.74
CA PHE A 786 -6.24 -10.80 4.15
C PHE A 786 -5.69 -9.75 5.13
N LEU A 787 -4.49 -9.22 4.89
CA LEU A 787 -3.92 -8.15 5.72
C LEU A 787 -4.79 -6.88 5.70
N ARG A 788 -5.34 -6.54 4.52
CA ARG A 788 -6.26 -5.39 4.39
C ARG A 788 -7.61 -5.63 5.05
N PHE A 789 -8.10 -6.87 5.08
CA PHE A 789 -9.27 -7.26 5.87
C PHE A 789 -9.05 -7.02 7.37
N LEU A 790 -7.91 -7.48 7.91
CA LEU A 790 -7.58 -7.24 9.33
C LEU A 790 -7.46 -5.74 9.63
N ARG A 791 -6.85 -4.99 8.72
CA ARG A 791 -6.71 -3.55 8.84
C ARG A 791 -8.07 -2.83 8.82
N LEU A 792 -9.00 -3.25 7.95
CA LEU A 792 -10.37 -2.71 7.92
C LEU A 792 -11.05 -2.94 9.27
N LEU A 793 -10.97 -4.16 9.82
CA LEU A 793 -11.54 -4.47 11.13
C LEU A 793 -10.95 -3.61 12.26
N ALA A 794 -9.63 -3.44 12.26
CA ALA A 794 -8.90 -2.70 13.29
C ALA A 794 -9.17 -1.19 13.24
N ASN A 795 -9.14 -0.60 12.04
CA ASN A 795 -9.07 0.85 11.87
C ASN A 795 -10.39 1.50 11.48
N TYR A 796 -11.37 0.75 10.96
CA TYR A 796 -12.64 1.35 10.56
C TYR A 796 -13.42 1.84 11.79
N ASP A 797 -14.04 3.02 11.64
CA ASP A 797 -14.84 3.63 12.69
C ASP A 797 -16.29 3.14 12.64
N TRP A 798 -16.50 1.95 13.20
CA TRP A 798 -17.82 1.32 13.33
C TRP A 798 -18.82 2.16 14.13
N SER A 799 -18.35 3.06 15.01
CA SER A 799 -19.22 3.81 15.92
C SER A 799 -19.90 4.96 15.20
N PHE A 800 -19.17 5.66 14.34
CA PHE A 800 -19.64 6.89 13.70
C PHE A 800 -19.89 6.77 12.19
N SER A 801 -19.55 5.64 11.56
CA SER A 801 -19.76 5.44 10.12
C SER A 801 -20.40 4.09 9.77
N PRO A 802 -21.42 4.07 8.88
CA PRO A 802 -21.90 2.84 8.27
C PRO A 802 -20.99 2.41 7.12
N LEU A 803 -20.74 1.10 7.01
CA LEU A 803 -19.99 0.54 5.88
C LEU A 803 -20.97 0.22 4.74
N VAL A 804 -20.87 0.97 3.65
CA VAL A 804 -21.73 0.83 2.47
C VAL A 804 -21.00 0.04 1.39
N VAL A 805 -21.56 -1.11 1.02
CA VAL A 805 -21.02 -2.03 0.01
C VAL A 805 -21.95 -2.02 -1.21
N ASP A 806 -21.50 -1.32 -2.25
CA ASP A 806 -22.22 -1.16 -3.50
C ASP A 806 -21.59 -2.03 -4.59
N ILE A 807 -22.11 -3.25 -4.75
CA ILE A 807 -21.48 -4.26 -5.64
C ILE A 807 -21.67 -3.88 -7.11
N ASN A 808 -22.83 -3.33 -7.47
CA ASN A 808 -23.20 -3.03 -8.85
C ASN A 808 -23.08 -1.54 -9.21
N ASN A 809 -22.65 -0.69 -8.27
CA ASN A 809 -22.69 0.77 -8.39
C ASN A 809 -24.10 1.32 -8.68
N ASP A 810 -25.11 0.73 -8.05
CA ASP A 810 -26.54 1.05 -8.26
C ASP A 810 -27.14 1.92 -7.15
N LEU A 811 -26.39 2.23 -6.08
CA LEU A 811 -26.86 3.11 -5.01
C LEU A 811 -26.85 4.58 -5.41
N THR A 812 -28.02 5.19 -5.40
CA THR A 812 -28.20 6.62 -5.64
C THR A 812 -27.77 7.46 -4.44
N LEU A 813 -27.69 8.79 -4.63
CA LEU A 813 -27.42 9.72 -3.52
C LEU A 813 -28.55 9.70 -2.46
N GLU A 814 -29.80 9.50 -2.89
CA GLU A 814 -30.94 9.38 -1.98
C GLU A 814 -30.82 8.10 -1.14
N ASP A 815 -30.40 6.99 -1.75
CA ASP A 815 -30.17 5.74 -1.01
C ASP A 815 -29.08 5.89 0.04
N LYS A 816 -27.97 6.58 -0.30
CA LYS A 816 -26.87 6.84 0.65
C LYS A 816 -27.33 7.73 1.80
N LYS A 817 -28.17 8.73 1.53
CA LYS A 817 -28.78 9.57 2.56
C LYS A 817 -29.71 8.76 3.46
N GLN A 818 -30.58 7.93 2.87
CA GLN A 818 -31.46 7.03 3.59
C GLN A 818 -30.68 6.09 4.52
N ILE A 819 -29.60 5.47 4.03
CA ILE A 819 -28.70 4.63 4.83
C ILE A 819 -28.14 5.41 6.03
N ASN A 820 -27.66 6.63 5.81
CA ASN A 820 -27.07 7.45 6.85
C ASN A 820 -28.11 7.90 7.90
N ASP A 821 -29.30 8.32 7.48
CA ASP A 821 -30.39 8.69 8.39
C ASP A 821 -30.79 7.50 9.27
N LYS A 822 -30.82 6.30 8.69
CA LYS A 822 -31.15 5.05 9.39
C LYS A 822 -30.04 4.60 10.33
N PHE A 823 -28.78 4.77 9.94
CA PHE A 823 -27.63 4.60 10.84
C PHE A 823 -27.73 5.54 12.05
N ILE A 824 -28.01 6.83 11.84
CA ILE A 824 -28.14 7.78 12.94
C ILE A 824 -29.32 7.39 13.86
N LEU A 825 -30.44 6.94 13.29
CA LEU A 825 -31.58 6.45 14.07
C LEU A 825 -31.22 5.18 14.85
N SER A 826 -30.46 4.26 14.26
CA SER A 826 -30.01 3.04 14.95
C SER A 826 -28.97 3.32 16.03
N ARG A 827 -28.29 4.48 16.02
CA ARG A 827 -27.45 4.95 17.13
C ARG A 827 -28.30 5.66 18.21
N LYS A 828 -29.23 6.55 17.81
CA LYS A 828 -30.09 7.34 18.73
C LYS A 828 -31.14 6.53 19.48
N SER A 829 -31.76 5.53 18.85
CA SER A 829 -32.84 4.73 19.46
C SER A 829 -32.40 3.99 20.72
N TYR A 830 -31.09 3.90 20.98
CA TYR A 830 -30.52 3.17 22.12
C TYR A 830 -30.04 4.09 23.26
N GLU A 831 -29.80 5.38 23.02
CA GLU A 831 -29.50 6.35 24.10
C GLU A 831 -30.66 6.44 25.13
N GLY A 832 -31.88 6.05 24.75
CA GLY A 832 -33.07 6.07 25.60
C GLY A 832 -33.46 4.76 26.30
N LYS A 833 -32.79 3.62 26.01
CA LYS A 833 -33.12 2.29 26.60
C LYS A 833 -31.85 1.54 27.01
N ALA A 834 -31.53 1.57 28.30
CA ALA A 834 -30.26 1.07 28.87
C ALA A 834 -30.04 -0.46 28.75
N ASP A 835 -31.06 -1.26 28.42
CA ASP A 835 -30.99 -2.73 28.42
C ASP A 835 -30.69 -3.36 27.04
N ASP A 836 -30.75 -2.59 25.94
CA ASP A 836 -30.50 -3.10 24.59
C ASP A 836 -29.10 -2.70 24.09
N VAL A 837 -28.19 -3.68 24.00
CA VAL A 837 -26.80 -3.46 23.56
C VAL A 837 -26.74 -3.18 22.05
N GLU A 838 -26.18 -2.03 21.70
CA GLU A 838 -25.99 -1.48 20.36
C GLU A 838 -25.39 -2.50 19.34
N PRO A 839 -25.96 -2.62 18.12
CA PRO A 839 -25.34 -3.38 17.03
C PRO A 839 -24.06 -2.66 16.62
N ALA A 840 -22.93 -3.32 16.77
CA ALA A 840 -21.67 -2.65 16.60
C ALA A 840 -21.33 -2.36 15.13
N MET A 841 -21.73 -3.25 14.23
CA MET A 841 -21.49 -3.10 12.79
C MET A 841 -22.79 -2.74 12.07
N PHE A 842 -22.69 -1.78 11.15
CA PHE A 842 -23.76 -1.41 10.25
C PHE A 842 -23.26 -1.62 8.81
N LEU A 843 -23.62 -2.76 8.22
CA LEU A 843 -23.32 -3.12 6.84
C LEU A 843 -24.55 -2.86 5.96
N ALA A 844 -24.43 -1.97 4.99
CA ALA A 844 -25.52 -1.62 4.08
C ALA A 844 -25.18 -2.01 2.64
N THR A 845 -26.17 -2.53 1.91
CA THR A 845 -26.09 -2.87 0.49
C THR A 845 -27.32 -2.33 -0.25
N SER A 846 -27.37 -2.46 -1.58
CA SER A 846 -28.55 -2.09 -2.36
C SER A 846 -29.80 -2.92 -2.03
N TYR A 847 -29.62 -4.18 -1.64
CA TYR A 847 -30.71 -5.08 -1.23
C TYR A 847 -30.99 -5.08 0.29
N ASP A 848 -30.09 -4.55 1.12
CA ASP A 848 -30.27 -4.39 2.57
C ASP A 848 -29.72 -3.03 3.05
N LYS A 849 -30.47 -1.97 2.76
CA LYS A 849 -30.11 -0.58 3.14
C LYS A 849 -30.17 -0.34 4.65
N MET A 850 -30.87 -1.21 5.38
CA MET A 850 -31.22 -1.04 6.79
C MET A 850 -30.32 -1.85 7.71
N SER A 851 -29.39 -2.63 7.15
CA SER A 851 -28.50 -3.52 7.89
C SER A 851 -29.24 -4.51 8.79
N GLU A 852 -30.41 -4.99 8.33
CA GLU A 852 -31.26 -5.83 9.17
C GLU A 852 -30.86 -7.29 9.16
N SER A 853 -30.19 -7.75 8.10
CA SER A 853 -30.06 -9.17 7.80
C SER A 853 -28.85 -9.79 8.47
N TRP A 854 -27.69 -9.12 8.39
CA TRP A 854 -26.41 -9.75 8.72
C TRP A 854 -25.78 -9.26 10.02
N THR A 855 -26.09 -8.03 10.44
CA THR A 855 -25.42 -7.40 11.60
C THR A 855 -26.35 -6.79 12.65
N LYS A 856 -27.68 -6.91 12.48
CA LYS A 856 -28.68 -6.33 13.39
C LYS A 856 -28.59 -6.86 14.82
N PHE A 857 -28.39 -8.16 14.99
CA PHE A 857 -28.42 -8.81 16.30
C PHE A 857 -27.02 -9.09 16.87
N SER A 858 -25.99 -9.10 16.01
CA SER A 858 -24.61 -9.43 16.38
C SER A 858 -23.66 -8.96 15.26
N PRO A 859 -22.42 -8.51 15.57
CA PRO A 859 -21.81 -8.44 16.90
C PRO A 859 -22.30 -7.26 17.75
N LYS A 860 -22.49 -7.50 19.05
CA LYS A 860 -22.83 -6.49 20.09
C LYS A 860 -21.57 -5.75 20.58
N THR A 861 -21.65 -4.46 20.91
CA THR A 861 -20.53 -3.51 21.18
C THR A 861 -19.34 -4.01 22.01
N LEU A 862 -19.51 -4.91 22.99
CA LEU A 862 -18.41 -5.51 23.77
C LEU A 862 -17.45 -6.39 22.94
N LYS A 863 -17.93 -7.07 21.89
CA LYS A 863 -17.17 -8.07 21.12
C LYS A 863 -16.34 -7.50 19.95
N PRO A 864 -16.80 -6.50 19.19
CA PRO A 864 -15.98 -5.82 18.21
C PRO A 864 -14.89 -4.96 18.84
N MET A 865 -15.05 -4.51 20.08
CA MET A 865 -13.90 -3.99 20.85
C MET A 865 -12.85 -5.09 21.02
N GLN A 866 -13.22 -6.34 21.35
CA GLN A 866 -12.27 -7.46 21.38
C GLN A 866 -11.66 -7.79 20.00
N LEU A 867 -12.44 -7.72 18.90
CA LEU A 867 -11.93 -7.84 17.53
C LEU A 867 -10.97 -6.70 17.16
N LYS A 868 -11.24 -5.45 17.58
CA LYS A 868 -10.34 -4.30 17.44
C LYS A 868 -9.07 -4.46 18.27
N PHE A 869 -9.19 -4.93 19.52
CA PHE A 869 -8.05 -5.19 20.41
C PHE A 869 -7.19 -6.37 19.95
N GLN A 870 -7.77 -7.38 19.29
CA GLN A 870 -7.02 -8.48 18.68
C GLN A 870 -6.44 -8.08 17.32
N GLY A 871 -7.16 -7.32 16.49
CA GLY A 871 -6.67 -6.81 15.20
C GLY A 871 -5.59 -5.74 15.33
N GLY A 872 -5.63 -4.91 16.38
CA GLY A 872 -4.60 -3.88 16.67
C GLY A 872 -3.33 -4.41 17.34
N LYS A 873 -3.25 -5.71 17.66
CA LYS A 873 -2.05 -6.37 18.20
C LYS A 873 -1.15 -7.01 17.12
N TYR A 874 -1.47 -6.85 15.83
CA TYR A 874 -0.72 -7.43 14.70
C TYR A 874 -0.15 -6.39 13.75
#